data_AF-A0A6M6DZG4-F1
#
_entry.id   AF-A0A6M6DZG4-F1
#
_cell.length_a   1.000
_cell.length_b   1.000
_cell.length_c   1.000
_cell.angle_alpha   90.00
_cell.angle_beta   90.00
_cell.angle_gamma   90.00
#
_symmetry.space_group_name_H-M   'P 1'
#
loop_
_entity.id
_entity.type
_entity.pdbx_description
1 polymer ?
#
loop_
_entity_poly.entity_id
_entity_poly.type
_entity_poly.pdbx_seq_one_letter_code
_entity_poly.pdbx_strand_id
1 'polypeptide(L)'
;MKLINCYTFYLKLLARTKVVPILLIGTFVYGIYVFYLYASLKDAPTTLVANPIVCGFMACYLFMGIYLGKIDEKEEVQETFGVIRNAILHKTVSKFLLVLSLVVLMTVFFFVLFVYFFFTKDFNDLTFFWSALKYIWLYWGMSSLIMFLTGNLLTLLLRGKLVYLLALIIFVVTIPINYAVFGTEMMTSSHFRIDKILNLGEPNLTRVYNSFYGFSLDVIHWDKKIVVIALLLTIYTVIWRKRKTISTTTFKILFIPLLVCLVGSSLYLTKPFQVLSDNDNVYKDYYRNYKNTDTKPISSPVSFKKYDIRLENNANLKATVKIQAHNTGNTSIKQLNLTLFHELRIKQVKMNAKKIDFKQDGDLVTLAFKNSPWKPNDKRQIEFEYSGLQSNLYFGNKQAVYLPNYFPWLPSENLSPAFSIVTKYHLLHRVPHQPNEKKEYHLVVKNGKRIHTNLKEVAFNTWEGSSSDGLSILSGQLTSKEDNGITYVFPNAWEAQFKQTKSIHNYLQNLMTGMKDTLNDKHIAMPHTIYFIPNQNLDDGVSGEGTWWNDNYLIWGFHQADYPYSGNPFFTKDHLGRVTPELVFGETKRYEEYEKENDFSFNMLFSYAYSRALNNQFQLPNGDVEDSLDNLVSSLSESSAPSETTRLLTLWLRSKGSTDANNHVYREWYSLIQNPTPQKWNLLNDILKKEQVQ
;
A
#
# COMPACT_ATOMS: atom_id res chain seq x y z
N MET A 1 10.54 -49.88 15.82
CA MET A 1 11.02 -48.70 16.57
C MET A 1 9.93 -47.63 16.56
N LYS A 2 9.58 -47.05 17.72
CA LYS A 2 8.56 -45.99 17.82
C LYS A 2 9.13 -44.65 17.35
N LEU A 3 8.29 -43.79 16.76
CA LEU A 3 8.65 -42.45 16.28
C LEU A 3 9.32 -41.60 17.38
N ILE A 4 8.80 -41.65 18.61
CA ILE A 4 9.32 -40.86 19.73
C ILE A 4 10.76 -41.22 20.13
N ASN A 5 11.16 -42.48 19.93
CA ASN A 5 12.52 -42.93 20.18
C ASN A 5 13.49 -42.34 19.15
N CYS A 6 13.07 -42.32 17.87
CA CYS A 6 13.83 -41.70 16.79
C CYS A 6 13.97 -40.17 17.02
N TYR A 7 12.89 -39.51 17.44
CA TYR A 7 12.91 -38.09 17.81
C TYR A 7 13.92 -37.82 18.93
N THR A 8 13.85 -38.58 20.02
CA THR A 8 14.73 -38.44 21.17
C THR A 8 16.19 -38.71 20.80
N PHE A 9 16.44 -39.67 19.91
CA PHE A 9 17.78 -39.96 19.37
C PHE A 9 18.36 -38.75 18.65
N TYR A 10 17.62 -38.15 17.70
CA TYR A 10 18.09 -36.99 16.96
C TYR A 10 18.22 -35.72 17.82
N LEU A 11 17.35 -35.54 18.80
CA LEU A 11 17.48 -34.46 19.77
C LEU A 11 18.79 -34.58 20.58
N LYS A 12 19.10 -35.78 21.10
CA LYS A 12 20.35 -36.04 21.82
C LYS A 12 21.57 -35.86 20.91
N LEU A 13 21.47 -36.27 19.65
CA LEU A 13 22.53 -36.11 18.66
C LEU A 13 22.82 -34.63 18.38
N LEU A 14 21.78 -33.82 18.15
CA LEU A 14 21.91 -32.37 17.98
C LEU A 14 22.52 -31.70 19.22
N ALA A 15 22.10 -32.10 20.42
CA ALA A 15 22.62 -31.54 21.66
C ALA A 15 24.10 -31.87 21.90
N ARG A 16 24.55 -33.07 21.49
CA ARG A 16 25.95 -33.51 21.66
C ARG A 16 26.91 -32.88 20.64
N THR A 17 26.40 -32.51 19.48
CA THR A 17 27.21 -32.05 18.36
C THR A 17 27.42 -30.55 18.45
N LYS A 18 28.42 -30.14 19.25
CA LYS A 18 28.73 -28.75 19.65
C LYS A 18 28.50 -27.69 18.57
N VAL A 19 28.78 -27.99 17.30
CA VAL A 19 28.59 -27.09 16.15
C VAL A 19 27.15 -26.58 16.02
N VAL A 20 26.13 -27.44 16.13
CA VAL A 20 24.74 -27.03 15.89
C VAL A 20 24.20 -26.13 17.01
N PRO A 21 24.38 -26.46 18.30
CA PRO A 21 24.07 -25.54 19.39
C PRO A 21 24.84 -24.22 19.28
N ILE A 22 26.13 -24.22 18.89
CA ILE A 22 26.90 -22.99 18.72
C ILE A 22 26.31 -22.11 17.61
N LEU A 23 25.95 -22.69 16.46
CA LEU A 23 25.31 -21.95 15.36
C LEU A 23 23.96 -21.36 15.79
N LEU A 24 23.13 -22.15 16.49
CA LEU A 24 21.85 -21.68 17.00
C LEU A 24 22.06 -20.54 18.01
N ILE A 25 22.90 -20.74 19.03
CA ILE A 25 23.21 -19.73 20.04
C ILE A 25 23.75 -18.46 19.39
N GLY A 26 24.69 -18.57 18.45
CA GLY A 26 25.22 -17.40 17.73
C GLY A 26 24.13 -16.65 16.97
N THR A 27 23.23 -17.37 16.30
CA THR A 27 22.09 -16.75 15.60
C THR A 27 21.11 -16.09 16.57
N PHE A 28 20.84 -16.71 17.73
CA PHE A 28 20.00 -16.12 18.78
C PHE A 28 20.63 -14.88 19.41
N VAL A 29 21.92 -14.94 19.75
CA VAL A 29 22.67 -13.79 20.31
C VAL A 29 22.70 -12.65 19.31
N TYR A 30 23.00 -12.93 18.05
CA TYR A 30 22.94 -11.94 16.97
C TYR A 30 21.53 -11.35 16.85
N GLY A 31 20.50 -12.20 16.90
CA GLY A 31 19.12 -11.76 16.87
C GLY A 31 18.74 -10.84 18.02
N ILE A 32 19.07 -11.21 19.25
CA ILE A 32 18.84 -10.38 20.44
C ILE A 32 19.57 -9.05 20.30
N TYR A 33 20.82 -9.06 19.85
CA TYR A 33 21.60 -7.85 19.61
C TYR A 33 20.94 -6.93 18.59
N VAL A 34 20.50 -7.47 17.45
CA VAL A 34 19.80 -6.70 16.43
C VAL A 34 18.47 -6.14 16.95
N PHE A 35 17.69 -6.94 17.69
CA PHE A 35 16.48 -6.46 18.36
C PHE A 35 16.77 -5.32 19.33
N TYR A 36 17.83 -5.42 20.13
CA TYR A 36 18.23 -4.36 21.05
C TYR A 36 18.60 -3.07 20.31
N LEU A 37 19.36 -3.16 19.21
CA LEU A 37 19.69 -2.02 18.37
C LEU A 37 18.45 -1.33 17.79
N TYR A 38 17.55 -2.09 17.16
CA TYR A 38 16.35 -1.50 16.55
C TYR A 38 15.29 -1.08 17.59
N ALA A 39 15.22 -1.74 18.75
CA ALA A 39 14.36 -1.31 19.85
C ALA A 39 14.75 0.09 20.36
N SER A 40 16.03 0.46 20.29
CA SER A 40 16.48 1.82 20.64
C SER A 40 15.93 2.89 19.70
N LEU A 41 15.68 2.54 18.42
CA LEU A 41 15.03 3.40 17.44
C LEU A 41 13.51 3.47 17.63
N LYS A 42 12.96 2.58 18.46
CA LYS A 42 11.53 2.46 18.76
C LYS A 42 10.65 2.30 17.50
N ASP A 43 11.17 1.55 16.55
CA ASP A 43 10.56 1.23 15.26
C ASP A 43 10.19 -0.26 15.22
N ALA A 44 8.97 -0.57 15.64
CA ALA A 44 8.52 -1.95 15.72
C ALA A 44 8.47 -2.62 14.32
N PRO A 45 7.89 -2.01 13.28
CA PRO A 45 7.86 -2.63 11.95
C PRO A 45 9.24 -2.91 11.34
N THR A 46 10.16 -1.93 11.36
CA THR A 46 11.48 -2.10 10.73
C THR A 46 12.34 -3.13 11.45
N THR A 47 12.15 -3.30 12.78
CA THR A 47 12.82 -4.36 13.55
C THR A 47 12.55 -5.76 12.99
N LEU A 48 11.42 -5.96 12.31
CA LEU A 48 11.09 -7.23 11.65
C LEU A 48 11.50 -7.24 10.18
N VAL A 49 11.15 -6.18 9.42
CA VAL A 49 11.34 -6.14 7.96
C VAL A 49 12.81 -6.01 7.56
N ALA A 50 13.56 -5.11 8.20
CA ALA A 50 14.96 -4.83 7.86
C ALA A 50 15.96 -5.76 8.60
N ASN A 51 15.47 -6.81 9.25
CA ASN A 51 16.31 -7.65 10.10
C ASN A 51 17.05 -8.72 9.28
N PRO A 52 18.40 -8.67 9.19
CA PRO A 52 19.17 -9.64 8.41
C PRO A 52 19.18 -11.04 9.03
N ILE A 53 18.62 -11.22 10.25
CA ILE A 53 18.56 -12.51 10.94
C ILE A 53 17.92 -13.62 10.10
N VAL A 54 16.97 -13.28 9.23
CA VAL A 54 16.31 -14.25 8.35
C VAL A 54 17.32 -14.99 7.46
N CYS A 55 18.32 -14.29 6.94
CA CYS A 55 19.40 -14.90 6.16
C CYS A 55 20.24 -15.85 7.02
N GLY A 56 20.51 -15.46 8.28
CA GLY A 56 21.19 -16.29 9.27
C GLY A 56 20.42 -17.59 9.58
N PHE A 57 19.12 -17.50 9.81
CA PHE A 57 18.28 -18.69 10.02
C PHE A 57 18.24 -19.59 8.79
N MET A 58 18.02 -19.02 7.61
CA MET A 58 18.00 -19.78 6.36
C MET A 58 19.30 -20.57 6.16
N ALA A 59 20.46 -19.94 6.40
CA ALA A 59 21.75 -20.62 6.34
C ALA A 59 21.87 -21.71 7.43
N CYS A 60 21.59 -21.37 8.69
CA CYS A 60 21.70 -22.29 9.82
C CYS A 60 20.87 -23.56 9.60
N TYR A 61 19.60 -23.41 9.18
CA TYR A 61 18.71 -24.56 8.96
C TYR A 61 19.07 -25.35 7.70
N LEU A 62 19.56 -24.70 6.63
CA LEU A 62 20.11 -25.41 5.45
C LEU A 62 21.25 -26.34 5.83
N PHE A 63 22.26 -25.80 6.53
CA PHE A 63 23.43 -26.58 6.94
C PHE A 63 23.09 -27.60 8.03
N MET A 64 22.13 -27.33 8.92
CA MET A 64 21.58 -28.33 9.84
C MET A 64 20.95 -29.51 9.08
N GLY A 65 20.22 -29.23 7.98
CA GLY A 65 19.65 -30.25 7.10
C GLY A 65 20.71 -31.15 6.46
N ILE A 66 21.78 -30.54 5.96
CA ILE A 66 22.93 -31.24 5.38
C ILE A 66 23.64 -32.06 6.46
N TYR A 67 23.87 -31.48 7.63
CA TYR A 67 24.56 -32.12 8.74
C TYR A 67 23.82 -33.37 9.21
N LEU A 68 22.52 -33.26 9.50
CA LEU A 68 21.70 -34.40 9.89
C LEU A 68 21.59 -35.43 8.77
N GLY A 69 21.64 -35.03 7.51
CA GLY A 69 21.69 -35.94 6.37
C GLY A 69 23.01 -36.72 6.30
N LYS A 70 24.15 -36.05 6.48
CA LYS A 70 25.48 -36.67 6.42
C LYS A 70 25.81 -37.57 7.61
N ILE A 71 25.29 -37.29 8.81
CA ILE A 71 25.46 -38.22 9.94
C ILE A 71 24.85 -39.59 9.62
N ASP A 72 23.71 -39.61 8.91
CA ASP A 72 23.10 -40.87 8.51
C ASP A 72 24.00 -41.73 7.62
N GLU A 73 24.83 -41.08 6.79
CA GLU A 73 25.79 -41.73 5.90
C GLU A 73 27.08 -42.16 6.63
N LYS A 74 27.56 -41.36 7.60
CA LYS A 74 28.87 -41.57 8.25
C LYS A 74 28.86 -42.55 9.41
N GLU A 75 27.80 -42.58 10.21
CA GLU A 75 27.77 -43.29 11.50
C GLU A 75 27.05 -44.65 11.41
N GLU A 76 26.93 -45.24 10.21
CA GLU A 76 26.20 -46.51 9.94
C GLU A 76 24.77 -46.56 10.50
N VAL A 77 24.21 -45.40 10.88
CA VAL A 77 22.84 -45.25 11.38
C VAL A 77 21.85 -45.73 10.32
N GLN A 78 22.20 -45.61 9.04
CA GLN A 78 21.38 -46.14 7.95
C GLN A 78 21.33 -47.68 7.93
N GLU A 79 22.40 -48.37 8.33
CA GLU A 79 22.45 -49.83 8.42
C GLU A 79 21.65 -50.31 9.63
N THR A 80 21.86 -49.69 10.79
CA THR A 80 21.14 -50.00 12.04
C THR A 80 19.62 -49.80 11.89
N PHE A 81 19.20 -48.68 11.28
CA PHE A 81 17.78 -48.42 11.02
C PHE A 81 17.24 -49.20 9.82
N GLY A 82 18.11 -49.73 8.95
CA GLY A 82 17.72 -50.51 7.78
C GLY A 82 17.16 -51.89 8.13
N VAL A 83 17.65 -52.49 9.23
CA VAL A 83 17.21 -53.82 9.71
C VAL A 83 15.83 -53.77 10.38
N ILE A 84 15.42 -52.60 10.89
CA ILE A 84 14.16 -52.45 11.63
C ILE A 84 13.03 -52.00 10.69
N ARG A 85 11.95 -52.78 10.63
CA ARG A 85 10.75 -52.47 9.84
C ARG A 85 10.27 -51.04 10.08
N ASN A 86 10.07 -50.29 8.98
CA ASN A 86 9.62 -48.89 8.93
C ASN A 86 10.53 -47.86 9.64
N ALA A 87 11.70 -48.25 10.15
CA ALA A 87 12.52 -47.34 10.95
C ALA A 87 13.14 -46.21 10.14
N ILE A 88 13.45 -46.41 8.85
CA ILE A 88 13.89 -45.36 7.91
C ILE A 88 12.84 -44.24 7.77
N LEU A 89 11.55 -44.62 7.65
CA LEU A 89 10.45 -43.66 7.58
C LEU A 89 10.32 -42.88 8.90
N HIS A 90 10.23 -43.60 10.03
CA HIS A 90 10.14 -42.97 11.35
C HIS A 90 11.32 -42.04 11.63
N LYS A 91 12.54 -42.42 11.23
CA LYS A 91 13.75 -41.59 11.33
C LYS A 91 13.60 -40.28 10.57
N THR A 92 13.16 -40.32 9.32
CA THR A 92 13.04 -39.11 8.49
C THR A 92 11.92 -38.20 9.00
N VAL A 93 10.75 -38.78 9.33
CA VAL A 93 9.63 -38.03 9.92
C VAL A 93 10.04 -37.41 11.27
N SER A 94 10.85 -38.11 12.07
CA SER A 94 11.33 -37.57 13.35
C SER A 94 12.22 -36.35 13.18
N LYS A 95 13.08 -36.32 12.14
CA LYS A 95 13.88 -35.13 11.81
C LYS A 95 12.99 -33.95 11.45
N PHE A 96 11.96 -34.18 10.64
CA PHE A 96 11.01 -33.15 10.24
C PHE A 96 10.25 -32.58 11.45
N LEU A 97 9.78 -33.45 12.34
CA LEU A 97 9.10 -33.02 13.57
C LEU A 97 10.04 -32.29 14.54
N LEU A 98 11.28 -32.75 14.68
CA LEU A 98 12.28 -32.10 15.51
C LEU A 98 12.56 -30.68 15.03
N VAL A 99 12.78 -30.51 13.73
CA VAL A 99 13.02 -29.19 13.15
C VAL A 99 11.78 -28.32 13.19
N LEU A 100 10.59 -28.86 12.91
CA LEU A 100 9.35 -28.12 13.08
C LEU A 100 9.19 -27.61 14.52
N SER A 101 9.52 -28.43 15.52
CA SER A 101 9.51 -28.04 16.93
C SER A 101 10.49 -26.90 17.21
N LEU A 102 11.70 -26.97 16.67
CA LEU A 102 12.73 -25.92 16.81
C LEU A 102 12.30 -24.62 16.12
N VAL A 103 11.71 -24.70 14.93
CA VAL A 103 11.18 -23.54 14.19
C VAL A 103 10.04 -22.88 14.96
N VAL A 104 9.09 -23.65 15.49
CA VAL A 104 8.01 -23.11 16.33
C VAL A 104 8.57 -22.45 17.59
N LEU A 105 9.52 -23.09 18.28
CA LEU A 105 10.17 -22.51 19.46
C LEU A 105 10.89 -21.21 19.12
N MET A 106 11.61 -21.15 18.00
CA MET A 106 12.27 -19.94 17.50
C MET A 106 11.25 -18.84 17.22
N THR A 107 10.15 -19.14 16.53
CA THR A 107 9.09 -18.16 16.23
C THR A 107 8.48 -17.60 17.50
N VAL A 108 8.15 -18.46 18.47
CA VAL A 108 7.61 -18.04 19.77
C VAL A 108 8.63 -17.19 20.53
N PHE A 109 9.90 -17.60 20.57
CA PHE A 109 10.95 -16.85 21.25
C PHE A 109 11.08 -15.42 20.70
N PHE A 110 11.21 -15.25 19.38
CA PHE A 110 11.34 -13.93 18.78
C PHE A 110 10.06 -13.12 18.86
N PHE A 111 8.89 -13.75 18.83
CA PHE A 111 7.64 -13.05 19.07
C PHE A 111 7.54 -12.54 20.51
N VAL A 112 7.92 -13.35 21.51
CA VAL A 112 7.98 -12.90 22.91
C VAL A 112 8.99 -11.77 23.08
N LEU A 113 10.16 -11.86 22.44
CA LEU A 113 11.15 -10.78 22.44
C LEU A 113 10.60 -9.49 21.80
N PHE A 114 9.87 -9.62 20.69
CA PHE A 114 9.20 -8.50 20.03
C PHE A 114 8.15 -7.85 20.95
N VAL A 115 7.30 -8.65 21.59
CA VAL A 115 6.31 -8.18 22.57
C VAL A 115 7.02 -7.50 23.74
N TYR A 116 8.10 -8.07 24.27
CA TYR A 116 8.84 -7.49 25.40
C TYR A 116 9.35 -6.07 25.11
N PHE A 117 9.85 -5.81 23.90
CA PHE A 117 10.39 -4.49 23.54
C PHE A 117 9.32 -3.47 23.15
N PHE A 118 8.25 -3.89 22.48
CA PHE A 118 7.31 -2.96 21.84
C PHE A 118 5.94 -2.91 22.48
N PHE A 119 5.54 -3.91 23.28
CA PHE A 119 4.28 -3.86 24.00
C PHE A 119 4.39 -2.89 25.17
N THR A 120 3.77 -1.74 25.02
CA THR A 120 3.80 -0.69 26.04
C THR A 120 2.37 -0.30 26.42
N LYS A 121 2.22 0.52 27.46
CA LYS A 121 0.92 1.08 27.84
C LYS A 121 0.27 1.89 26.70
N ASP A 122 1.09 2.45 25.83
CA ASP A 122 0.67 3.38 24.78
C ASP A 122 0.68 2.73 23.39
N PHE A 123 1.11 1.47 23.29
CA PHE A 123 1.13 0.69 22.06
C PHE A 123 0.87 -0.78 22.38
N ASN A 124 -0.37 -1.22 22.18
CA ASN A 124 -0.86 -2.56 22.53
C ASN A 124 -1.94 -3.10 21.58
N ASP A 125 -2.10 -2.54 20.38
CA ASP A 125 -3.03 -3.04 19.36
C ASP A 125 -2.79 -4.52 19.00
N LEU A 126 -3.75 -5.37 19.35
CA LEU A 126 -3.66 -6.82 19.16
C LEU A 126 -3.58 -7.23 17.69
N THR A 127 -4.19 -6.45 16.78
CA THR A 127 -4.21 -6.76 15.34
C THR A 127 -2.83 -6.57 14.74
N PHE A 128 -2.09 -5.55 15.20
CA PHE A 128 -0.70 -5.31 14.84
C PHE A 128 0.20 -6.46 15.32
N PHE A 129 0.15 -6.82 16.61
CA PHE A 129 0.98 -7.91 17.15
C PHE A 129 0.64 -9.27 16.51
N TRP A 130 -0.63 -9.53 16.19
CA TRP A 130 -1.01 -10.72 15.45
C TRP A 130 -0.44 -10.76 14.03
N SER A 131 -0.38 -9.59 13.37
CA SER A 131 0.27 -9.45 12.06
C SER A 131 1.79 -9.66 12.17
N ALA A 132 2.44 -9.18 13.23
CA ALA A 132 3.85 -9.43 13.51
C ALA A 132 4.14 -10.93 13.74
N LEU A 133 3.31 -11.65 14.49
CA LEU A 133 3.47 -13.10 14.66
C LEU A 133 3.36 -13.85 13.33
N LYS A 134 2.35 -13.51 12.52
CA LYS A 134 2.19 -14.08 11.16
C LYS A 134 3.41 -13.80 10.29
N TYR A 135 3.98 -12.61 10.40
CA TYR A 135 5.18 -12.20 9.68
C TYR A 135 6.39 -13.07 10.05
N ILE A 136 6.69 -13.19 11.35
CA ILE A 136 7.79 -14.02 11.86
C ILE A 136 7.60 -15.47 11.44
N TRP A 137 6.37 -16.00 11.54
CA TRP A 137 6.08 -17.37 11.11
C TRP A 137 6.30 -17.56 9.60
N LEU A 138 5.77 -16.66 8.77
CA LEU A 138 5.83 -16.76 7.31
C LEU A 138 7.24 -16.63 6.77
N TYR A 139 7.97 -15.60 7.20
CA TYR A 139 9.24 -15.23 6.60
C TYR A 139 10.46 -15.78 7.32
N TRP A 140 10.41 -15.99 8.64
CA TRP A 140 11.53 -16.58 9.37
C TRP A 140 11.29 -18.08 9.58
N GLY A 141 10.11 -18.45 10.07
CA GLY A 141 9.79 -19.83 10.41
C GLY A 141 9.70 -20.76 9.20
N MET A 142 8.74 -20.52 8.30
CA MET A 142 8.51 -21.38 7.13
C MET A 142 9.72 -21.42 6.18
N SER A 143 10.42 -20.30 6.02
CA SER A 143 11.64 -20.22 5.20
C SER A 143 12.74 -21.10 5.77
N SER A 144 12.97 -21.06 7.08
CA SER A 144 13.92 -21.93 7.77
C SER A 144 13.56 -23.42 7.60
N LEU A 145 12.27 -23.76 7.72
CA LEU A 145 11.78 -25.11 7.50
C LEU A 145 12.06 -25.59 6.06
N ILE A 146 11.77 -24.75 5.05
CA ILE A 146 12.06 -25.04 3.64
C ILE A 146 13.56 -25.26 3.44
N MET A 147 14.41 -24.40 3.99
CA MET A 147 15.86 -24.52 3.86
C MET A 147 16.39 -25.81 4.49
N PHE A 148 15.86 -26.21 5.65
CA PHE A 148 16.20 -27.49 6.26
C PHE A 148 15.80 -28.68 5.37
N LEU A 149 14.57 -28.70 4.87
CA LEU A 149 14.08 -29.76 3.99
C LEU A 149 14.93 -29.85 2.71
N THR A 150 15.31 -28.71 2.14
CA THR A 150 16.20 -28.65 0.97
C THR A 150 17.58 -29.20 1.29
N GLY A 151 18.21 -28.77 2.39
CA GLY A 151 19.54 -29.26 2.79
C GLY A 151 19.56 -30.76 3.05
N ASN A 152 18.53 -31.27 3.72
CA ASN A 152 18.39 -32.70 3.95
C ASN A 152 18.13 -33.47 2.65
N LEU A 153 17.31 -32.94 1.74
CA LEU A 153 17.04 -33.56 0.44
C LEU A 153 18.29 -33.62 -0.45
N LEU A 154 19.11 -32.56 -0.47
CA LEU A 154 20.37 -32.53 -1.22
C LEU A 154 21.29 -33.69 -0.84
N THR A 155 21.40 -34.01 0.46
CA THR A 155 22.23 -35.14 0.92
C THR A 155 21.69 -36.49 0.47
N LEU A 156 20.37 -36.62 0.27
CA LEU A 156 19.78 -37.86 -0.24
C LEU A 156 20.01 -38.04 -1.73
N LEU A 157 20.11 -36.94 -2.47
CA LEU A 157 20.29 -36.92 -3.93
C LEU A 157 21.76 -36.97 -4.35
N LEU A 158 22.66 -36.40 -3.56
CA LEU A 158 24.05 -36.16 -3.94
C LEU A 158 25.02 -36.71 -2.89
N ARG A 159 26.06 -37.40 -3.36
CA ARG A 159 27.14 -37.94 -2.52
C ARG A 159 28.35 -37.00 -2.51
N GLY A 160 29.19 -37.12 -1.48
CA GLY A 160 30.44 -36.36 -1.36
C GLY A 160 30.28 -34.89 -0.97
N LYS A 161 31.30 -34.08 -1.30
CA LYS A 161 31.42 -32.66 -0.90
C LYS A 161 30.66 -31.68 -1.81
N LEU A 162 30.21 -32.11 -2.99
CA LEU A 162 29.44 -31.27 -3.94
C LEU A 162 28.14 -30.71 -3.34
N VAL A 163 27.59 -31.39 -2.32
CA VAL A 163 26.42 -30.93 -1.56
C VAL A 163 26.60 -29.51 -1.03
N TYR A 164 27.79 -29.16 -0.52
CA TYR A 164 28.02 -27.85 0.08
C TYR A 164 28.05 -26.73 -0.96
N LEU A 165 28.62 -26.99 -2.15
CA LEU A 165 28.64 -26.04 -3.26
C LEU A 165 27.22 -25.73 -3.75
N LEU A 166 26.42 -26.78 -4.00
CA LEU A 166 25.04 -26.62 -4.45
C LEU A 166 24.14 -25.99 -3.38
N ALA A 167 24.38 -26.30 -2.10
CA ALA A 167 23.70 -25.64 -0.99
C ALA A 167 23.96 -24.13 -0.98
N LEU A 168 25.20 -23.70 -1.20
CA LEU A 168 25.55 -22.28 -1.25
C LEU A 168 24.88 -21.57 -2.43
N ILE A 169 24.85 -22.19 -3.61
CA ILE A 169 24.12 -21.65 -4.78
C ILE A 169 22.62 -21.50 -4.46
N ILE A 170 22.00 -22.54 -3.90
CA ILE A 170 20.58 -22.50 -3.53
C ILE A 170 20.32 -21.42 -2.48
N PHE A 171 21.19 -21.30 -1.48
CA PHE A 171 21.09 -20.25 -0.47
C PHE A 171 21.09 -18.86 -1.12
N VAL A 172 22.11 -18.54 -1.91
CA VAL A 172 22.25 -17.22 -2.57
C VAL A 172 21.06 -16.89 -3.50
N VAL A 173 20.53 -17.90 -4.20
CA VAL A 173 19.40 -17.71 -5.13
C VAL A 173 18.05 -17.57 -4.42
N THR A 174 17.93 -18.09 -3.19
CA THR A 174 16.65 -18.11 -2.44
C THR A 174 16.58 -17.10 -1.30
N ILE A 175 17.69 -16.50 -0.86
CA ILE A 175 17.66 -15.43 0.14
C ILE A 175 16.90 -14.20 -0.37
N PRO A 176 16.35 -13.37 0.53
CA PRO A 176 15.64 -12.17 0.12
C PRO A 176 16.50 -11.09 -0.55
N ILE A 177 17.83 -11.17 -0.44
CA ILE A 177 18.78 -10.27 -1.14
C ILE A 177 19.18 -10.84 -2.52
N ASN A 178 18.48 -11.86 -3.02
CA ASN A 178 18.81 -12.46 -4.33
C ASN A 178 18.65 -11.48 -5.51
N TYR A 179 17.87 -10.40 -5.35
CA TYR A 179 17.76 -9.34 -6.35
C TYR A 179 19.13 -8.73 -6.71
N ALA A 180 20.05 -8.65 -5.75
CA ALA A 180 21.41 -8.12 -5.95
C ALA A 180 22.25 -9.05 -6.84
N VAL A 181 21.94 -10.35 -6.82
CA VAL A 181 22.59 -11.38 -7.64
C VAL A 181 22.04 -11.36 -9.06
N PHE A 182 20.72 -11.20 -9.20
CA PHE A 182 20.05 -11.17 -10.49
C PHE A 182 20.09 -9.81 -11.19
N GLY A 183 20.54 -8.75 -10.50
CA GLY A 183 20.62 -7.40 -11.04
C GLY A 183 19.25 -6.81 -11.41
N THR A 184 18.19 -7.21 -10.71
CA THR A 184 16.81 -6.82 -11.04
C THR A 184 16.34 -5.54 -10.35
N GLU A 185 17.23 -4.85 -9.63
CA GLU A 185 16.94 -3.51 -9.09
C GLU A 185 16.61 -2.55 -10.23
N MET A 186 15.47 -1.88 -10.12
CA MET A 186 15.05 -0.72 -10.94
C MET A 186 14.83 -0.92 -12.46
N MET A 187 15.32 -1.99 -13.10
CA MET A 187 15.34 -2.07 -14.59
C MET A 187 14.32 -3.03 -15.24
N THR A 188 13.59 -3.87 -14.49
CA THR A 188 12.68 -4.86 -15.12
C THR A 188 11.22 -4.64 -14.73
N SER A 189 10.46 -4.01 -15.63
CA SER A 189 9.00 -4.09 -15.63
C SER A 189 8.59 -5.45 -16.22
N SER A 190 8.17 -6.43 -15.43
CA SER A 190 7.21 -7.45 -15.87
C SER A 190 6.98 -8.53 -14.83
N HIS A 191 5.83 -9.16 -14.96
CA HIS A 191 5.25 -10.24 -14.16
C HIS A 191 6.11 -11.52 -13.97
N PHE A 192 7.35 -11.57 -14.47
CA PHE A 192 8.27 -12.71 -14.37
C PHE A 192 9.63 -12.32 -13.78
N ARG A 193 9.63 -11.66 -12.62
CA ARG A 193 10.84 -11.48 -11.82
C ARG A 193 11.28 -12.79 -11.17
N ILE A 194 12.28 -13.43 -11.78
CA ILE A 194 12.85 -14.70 -11.30
C ILE A 194 13.33 -14.57 -9.86
N ASP A 195 13.93 -13.43 -9.51
CA ASP A 195 14.34 -13.13 -8.13
C ASP A 195 13.14 -13.20 -7.17
N LYS A 196 12.01 -12.57 -7.49
CA LYS A 196 10.78 -12.64 -6.68
C LYS A 196 10.18 -14.02 -6.63
N ILE A 197 10.30 -14.83 -7.68
CA ILE A 197 9.82 -16.22 -7.71
C ILE A 197 10.69 -17.12 -6.81
N LEU A 198 12.01 -16.94 -6.81
CA LEU A 198 12.93 -17.77 -6.03
C LEU A 198 13.11 -17.30 -4.57
N ASN A 199 12.86 -16.02 -4.30
CA ASN A 199 13.00 -15.41 -2.98
C ASN A 199 12.12 -16.10 -1.92
N LEU A 200 12.73 -16.68 -0.89
CA LEU A 200 12.05 -17.29 0.23
C LEU A 200 11.97 -16.37 1.48
N GLY A 201 12.53 -15.18 1.49
CA GLY A 201 12.31 -14.19 2.56
C GLY A 201 11.23 -13.16 2.21
N GLU A 202 11.38 -11.97 2.78
CA GLU A 202 10.59 -10.78 2.46
C GLU A 202 10.71 -10.45 0.96
N PRO A 203 9.59 -10.34 0.21
CA PRO A 203 9.62 -10.03 -1.22
C PRO A 203 10.20 -8.67 -1.56
N ASN A 204 10.04 -7.66 -0.70
CA ASN A 204 10.49 -6.28 -0.97
C ASN A 204 11.29 -5.73 0.23
N LEU A 205 12.52 -6.20 0.44
CA LEU A 205 13.39 -5.75 1.56
C LEU A 205 13.71 -4.26 1.55
N THR A 206 13.75 -3.63 0.37
CA THR A 206 14.11 -2.22 0.19
C THR A 206 12.93 -1.27 0.39
N ARG A 207 11.71 -1.81 0.50
CA ARG A 207 10.50 -1.00 0.63
C ARG A 207 10.30 -0.56 2.07
N VAL A 208 9.94 0.70 2.26
CA VAL A 208 9.51 1.23 3.56
C VAL A 208 8.18 0.59 3.98
N TYR A 209 8.04 0.32 5.28
CA TYR A 209 6.81 -0.23 5.84
C TYR A 209 5.62 0.72 5.64
N ASN A 210 4.67 0.32 4.78
CA ASN A 210 3.42 1.07 4.64
C ASN A 210 2.48 0.73 5.81
N SER A 211 2.31 1.68 6.74
CA SER A 211 1.51 1.44 7.96
C SER A 211 0.02 1.23 7.71
N PHE A 212 -0.51 1.67 6.57
CA PHE A 212 -1.91 1.42 6.20
C PHE A 212 -2.10 0.02 5.63
N TYR A 213 -1.20 -0.44 4.77
CA TYR A 213 -1.25 -1.80 4.21
C TYR A 213 -0.84 -2.86 5.24
N GLY A 214 0.20 -2.58 6.02
CA GLY A 214 0.82 -3.50 6.97
C GLY A 214 1.93 -4.35 6.37
N PHE A 215 2.32 -5.40 7.10
CA PHE A 215 3.32 -6.37 6.65
C PHE A 215 2.86 -7.12 5.40
N SER A 216 3.78 -7.50 4.51
CA SER A 216 3.50 -8.33 3.32
C SER A 216 2.91 -9.71 3.73
N LEU A 217 1.60 -9.82 3.95
CA LEU A 217 0.96 -11.04 4.47
C LEU A 217 -0.07 -11.60 3.49
N ASP A 218 -0.01 -11.16 2.24
CA ASP A 218 -0.87 -11.59 1.15
C ASP A 218 -0.88 -13.11 1.02
N VAL A 219 -2.06 -13.64 0.68
CA VAL A 219 -2.32 -15.09 0.58
C VAL A 219 -1.32 -15.77 -0.36
N ILE A 220 -0.89 -15.08 -1.42
CA ILE A 220 0.11 -15.58 -2.35
C ILE A 220 1.44 -15.95 -1.70
N HIS A 221 1.89 -15.19 -0.69
CA HIS A 221 3.16 -15.49 -0.03
C HIS A 221 3.06 -16.78 0.78
N TRP A 222 1.91 -17.04 1.41
CA TRP A 222 1.63 -18.32 2.07
C TRP A 222 1.58 -19.48 1.06
N ASP A 223 0.80 -19.32 -0.02
CA ASP A 223 0.64 -20.35 -1.04
C ASP A 223 1.97 -20.69 -1.70
N LYS A 224 2.85 -19.70 -1.92
CA LYS A 224 4.21 -19.92 -2.39
C LYS A 224 4.99 -20.85 -1.46
N LYS A 225 4.95 -20.64 -0.13
CA LYS A 225 5.62 -21.54 0.82
C LYS A 225 5.02 -22.92 0.81
N ILE A 226 3.69 -23.00 0.76
CA ILE A 226 2.95 -24.27 0.75
C ILE A 226 3.31 -25.07 -0.51
N VAL A 227 3.39 -24.44 -1.69
CA VAL A 227 3.83 -25.09 -2.93
C VAL A 227 5.24 -25.66 -2.80
N VAL A 228 6.19 -24.88 -2.26
CA VAL A 228 7.58 -25.34 -2.11
C VAL A 228 7.68 -26.49 -1.11
N ILE A 229 6.98 -26.42 0.03
CA ILE A 229 6.93 -27.51 1.00
C ILE A 229 6.29 -28.76 0.38
N ALA A 230 5.14 -28.60 -0.31
CA ALA A 230 4.46 -29.71 -0.97
C ALA A 230 5.33 -30.35 -2.06
N LEU A 231 6.08 -29.56 -2.83
CA LEU A 231 7.04 -30.03 -3.82
C LEU A 231 8.16 -30.84 -3.16
N LEU A 232 8.80 -30.32 -2.12
CA LEU A 232 9.86 -31.01 -1.40
C LEU A 232 9.35 -32.34 -0.82
N LEU A 233 8.21 -32.33 -0.14
CA LEU A 233 7.58 -33.54 0.41
C LEU A 233 7.20 -34.54 -0.68
N THR A 234 6.73 -34.07 -1.84
CA THR A 234 6.45 -34.94 -3.00
C THR A 234 7.72 -35.64 -3.47
N ILE A 235 8.84 -34.92 -3.59
CA ILE A 235 10.13 -35.52 -3.96
C ILE A 235 10.56 -36.56 -2.91
N TYR A 236 10.41 -36.28 -1.61
CA TYR A 236 10.66 -37.27 -0.55
C TYR A 236 9.82 -38.54 -0.72
N THR A 237 8.50 -38.42 -0.95
CA THR A 237 7.62 -39.58 -1.12
C THR A 237 8.00 -40.42 -2.35
N VAL A 238 8.40 -39.77 -3.45
CA VAL A 238 8.89 -40.45 -4.67
C VAL A 238 10.21 -41.19 -4.39
N ILE A 239 11.14 -40.56 -3.67
CA ILE A 239 12.40 -41.21 -3.28
C ILE A 239 12.13 -42.42 -2.37
N TRP A 240 11.26 -42.28 -1.37
CA TRP A 240 10.88 -43.38 -0.48
C TRP A 240 10.23 -44.53 -1.24
N ARG A 241 9.41 -44.22 -2.25
CA ARG A 241 8.84 -45.24 -3.14
C ARG A 241 9.91 -45.96 -3.95
N LYS A 242 10.83 -45.22 -4.59
CA LYS A 242 11.95 -45.81 -5.35
C LYS A 242 12.86 -46.68 -4.48
N ARG A 243 13.12 -46.26 -3.23
CA ARG A 243 13.91 -47.01 -2.25
C ARG A 243 13.12 -48.12 -1.53
N LYS A 244 11.88 -48.41 -1.94
CA LYS A 244 10.99 -49.41 -1.34
C LYS A 244 10.77 -49.23 0.18
N THR A 245 10.95 -48.01 0.69
CA THR A 245 10.78 -47.68 2.12
C THR A 245 9.31 -47.67 2.53
N ILE A 246 8.40 -47.36 1.59
CA ILE A 246 6.95 -47.29 1.81
C ILE A 246 6.20 -48.21 0.83
N SER A 247 5.06 -48.74 1.29
CA SER A 247 4.18 -49.56 0.45
C SER A 247 3.47 -48.73 -0.62
N THR A 248 2.96 -49.40 -1.67
CA THR A 248 2.21 -48.73 -2.75
C THR A 248 0.98 -47.99 -2.22
N THR A 249 0.28 -48.58 -1.25
CA THR A 249 -0.90 -47.97 -0.61
C THR A 249 -0.52 -46.72 0.17
N THR A 250 0.55 -46.78 0.97
CA THR A 250 1.04 -45.62 1.74
C THR A 250 1.50 -44.49 0.80
N PHE A 251 2.17 -44.84 -0.30
CA PHE A 251 2.55 -43.87 -1.32
C PHE A 251 1.33 -43.14 -1.88
N LYS A 252 0.25 -43.85 -2.27
CA LYS A 252 -0.97 -43.20 -2.78
C LYS A 252 -1.61 -42.28 -1.74
N ILE A 253 -1.70 -42.71 -0.48
CA ILE A 253 -2.28 -41.92 0.62
C ILE A 253 -1.51 -40.62 0.85
N LEU A 254 -0.18 -40.64 0.75
CA LEU A 254 0.64 -39.43 0.92
C LEU A 254 0.72 -38.57 -0.34
N PHE A 255 0.86 -39.20 -1.51
CA PHE A 255 1.12 -38.53 -2.78
C PHE A 255 -0.12 -37.79 -3.31
N ILE A 256 -1.32 -38.38 -3.22
CA ILE A 256 -2.54 -37.75 -3.77
C ILE A 256 -2.83 -36.40 -3.10
N PRO A 257 -2.87 -36.27 -1.75
CA PRO A 257 -3.08 -34.97 -1.11
C PRO A 257 -2.00 -33.95 -1.43
N LEU A 258 -0.73 -34.37 -1.49
CA LEU A 258 0.39 -33.50 -1.87
C LEU A 258 0.25 -33.00 -3.31
N LEU A 259 -0.13 -33.87 -4.24
CA LEU A 259 -0.37 -33.50 -5.64
C LEU A 259 -1.55 -32.54 -5.75
N VAL A 260 -2.67 -32.80 -5.06
CA VAL A 260 -3.82 -31.89 -5.01
C VAL A 260 -3.42 -30.52 -4.45
N CYS A 261 -2.64 -30.50 -3.37
CA CYS A 261 -2.13 -29.27 -2.77
C CYS A 261 -1.22 -28.50 -3.75
N LEU A 262 -0.31 -29.21 -4.43
CA LEU A 262 0.63 -28.63 -5.39
C LEU A 262 -0.12 -28.07 -6.59
N VAL A 263 -1.04 -28.83 -7.19
CA VAL A 263 -1.85 -28.38 -8.35
C VAL A 263 -2.77 -27.23 -7.95
N GLY A 264 -3.52 -27.36 -6.85
CA GLY A 264 -4.45 -26.34 -6.39
C GLY A 264 -3.76 -25.01 -6.05
N SER A 265 -2.66 -25.06 -5.33
CA SER A 265 -1.89 -23.86 -4.97
C SER A 265 -1.17 -23.26 -6.19
N SER A 266 -0.64 -24.10 -7.09
CA SER A 266 -0.03 -23.61 -8.34
C SER A 266 -1.06 -22.92 -9.26
N LEU A 267 -2.27 -23.48 -9.36
CA LEU A 267 -3.39 -22.86 -10.07
C LEU A 267 -3.85 -21.55 -9.42
N TYR A 268 -3.64 -21.38 -8.11
CA TYR A 268 -3.90 -20.11 -7.45
C TYR A 268 -2.81 -19.08 -7.76
N LEU A 269 -1.53 -19.49 -7.75
CA LEU A 269 -0.39 -18.62 -8.10
C LEU A 269 -0.44 -18.08 -9.53
N THR A 270 -1.13 -18.76 -10.46
CA THR A 270 -1.31 -18.27 -11.84
C THR A 270 -2.47 -17.28 -11.99
N LYS A 271 -3.33 -17.12 -10.98
CA LYS A 271 -4.37 -16.10 -11.01
C LYS A 271 -3.73 -14.72 -10.83
N PRO A 272 -4.28 -13.66 -11.44
CA PRO A 272 -3.78 -12.33 -11.19
C PRO A 272 -4.08 -11.94 -9.73
N PHE A 273 -3.06 -11.38 -9.08
CA PHE A 273 -3.10 -10.90 -7.69
C PHE A 273 -2.48 -9.51 -7.61
N GLN A 274 -2.92 -8.74 -6.62
CA GLN A 274 -2.35 -7.46 -6.28
C GLN A 274 -1.48 -7.66 -5.05
N VAL A 275 -0.21 -7.31 -5.18
CA VAL A 275 0.74 -7.18 -4.08
C VAL A 275 1.47 -5.87 -4.25
N LEU A 276 1.89 -5.32 -3.13
CA LEU A 276 2.77 -4.16 -3.10
C LEU A 276 4.08 -4.47 -3.87
N SER A 277 4.34 -3.68 -4.90
CA SER A 277 5.57 -3.70 -5.71
C SER A 277 6.69 -2.90 -5.04
N ASP A 278 7.92 -3.15 -5.42
CA ASP A 278 9.13 -2.37 -5.08
C ASP A 278 9.47 -1.30 -6.14
N ASN A 279 8.74 -1.26 -7.25
CA ASN A 279 8.88 -0.22 -8.26
C ASN A 279 7.79 0.85 -8.09
N ASP A 280 8.12 1.93 -7.39
CA ASP A 280 7.22 3.07 -7.17
C ASP A 280 7.14 4.02 -8.38
N ASN A 281 8.06 3.92 -9.34
CA ASN A 281 8.14 4.80 -10.51
C ASN A 281 7.20 4.41 -11.66
N VAL A 282 6.57 3.23 -11.62
CA VAL A 282 5.70 2.72 -12.70
C VAL A 282 4.64 3.74 -13.13
N TYR A 283 4.01 4.43 -12.18
CA TYR A 283 2.98 5.42 -12.47
C TYR A 283 3.53 6.68 -13.10
N LYS A 284 4.63 7.20 -12.54
CA LYS A 284 5.33 8.36 -13.09
C LYS A 284 5.77 8.10 -14.52
N ASP A 285 6.34 6.92 -14.80
CA ASP A 285 6.75 6.53 -16.14
C ASP A 285 5.57 6.33 -17.10
N TYR A 286 4.46 5.76 -16.61
CA TYR A 286 3.23 5.62 -17.40
C TYR A 286 2.70 6.98 -17.83
N TYR A 287 2.44 7.89 -16.89
CA TYR A 287 1.85 9.20 -17.18
C TYR A 287 2.83 10.14 -17.89
N ARG A 288 4.14 9.95 -17.76
CA ARG A 288 5.15 10.68 -18.55
C ARG A 288 5.14 10.28 -20.03
N ASN A 289 4.94 8.99 -20.31
CA ASN A 289 4.88 8.47 -21.67
C ASN A 289 3.48 8.52 -22.27
N TYR A 290 2.46 8.71 -21.43
CA TYR A 290 1.08 8.89 -21.84
C TYR A 290 0.98 10.19 -22.63
N LYS A 291 0.96 10.10 -23.96
CA LYS A 291 0.56 11.22 -24.81
C LYS A 291 -0.90 11.47 -24.51
N ASN A 292 -1.21 12.57 -23.82
CA ASN A 292 -2.56 13.09 -23.73
C ASN A 292 -3.15 13.03 -25.13
N THR A 293 -4.11 12.13 -25.36
CA THR A 293 -4.97 12.28 -26.53
C THR A 293 -5.66 13.61 -26.31
N ASP A 294 -5.61 14.50 -27.31
CA ASP A 294 -6.17 15.87 -27.35
C ASP A 294 -7.70 15.89 -27.09
N THR A 295 -8.11 15.33 -25.96
CA THR A 295 -9.46 15.34 -25.46
C THR A 295 -9.53 16.53 -24.53
N LYS A 296 -9.73 17.69 -25.14
CA LYS A 296 -10.29 18.82 -24.40
C LYS A 296 -11.54 18.28 -23.69
N PRO A 297 -11.60 18.32 -22.35
CA PRO A 297 -12.79 17.89 -21.65
C PRO A 297 -13.95 18.73 -22.18
N ILE A 298 -14.88 18.08 -22.84
CA ILE A 298 -16.17 18.68 -23.19
C ILE A 298 -17.07 18.29 -22.03
N SER A 299 -17.79 19.26 -21.46
CA SER A 299 -18.88 19.00 -20.51
C SER A 299 -19.63 17.73 -20.92
N SER A 300 -19.62 16.72 -20.05
CA SER A 300 -20.32 15.47 -20.32
C SER A 300 -21.79 15.78 -20.64
N PRO A 301 -22.36 15.25 -21.74
CA PRO A 301 -23.77 15.44 -22.09
C PRO A 301 -24.70 14.59 -21.20
N VAL A 302 -24.15 13.98 -20.15
CA VAL A 302 -24.83 13.08 -19.23
C VAL A 302 -24.57 13.56 -17.81
N SER A 303 -25.54 13.30 -16.92
CA SER A 303 -25.42 13.44 -15.46
C SER A 303 -25.71 12.11 -14.76
N PHE A 304 -24.78 11.66 -13.90
CA PHE A 304 -24.87 10.45 -13.10
C PHE A 304 -25.49 10.78 -11.74
N LYS A 305 -26.59 10.11 -11.38
CA LYS A 305 -27.38 10.44 -10.18
C LYS A 305 -27.25 9.41 -9.06
N LYS A 306 -27.15 8.12 -9.41
CA LYS A 306 -27.12 7.03 -8.43
C LYS A 306 -26.17 5.92 -8.83
N TYR A 307 -25.46 5.37 -7.85
CA TYR A 307 -24.56 4.23 -7.99
C TYR A 307 -25.01 3.08 -7.09
N ASP A 308 -25.16 1.88 -7.65
CA ASP A 308 -25.27 0.61 -6.93
C ASP A 308 -24.01 -0.21 -7.21
N ILE A 309 -23.21 -0.41 -6.17
CA ILE A 309 -21.82 -0.87 -6.23
C ILE A 309 -21.70 -2.18 -5.46
N ARG A 310 -21.14 -3.19 -6.12
CA ARG A 310 -20.75 -4.46 -5.49
C ARG A 310 -19.26 -4.69 -5.69
N LEU A 311 -18.52 -4.76 -4.59
CA LEU A 311 -17.08 -5.00 -4.60
C LEU A 311 -16.73 -6.39 -4.04
N GLU A 312 -15.82 -7.08 -4.72
CA GLU A 312 -15.21 -8.32 -4.25
C GLU A 312 -13.69 -8.20 -4.28
N ASN A 313 -13.07 -8.21 -3.10
CA ASN A 313 -11.67 -7.82 -2.93
C ASN A 313 -10.87 -9.00 -2.38
N ASN A 314 -10.81 -10.11 -3.12
CA ASN A 314 -10.07 -11.30 -2.70
C ASN A 314 -8.59 -11.21 -3.14
N ALA A 315 -8.27 -11.70 -4.34
CA ALA A 315 -6.90 -11.61 -4.89
C ALA A 315 -6.64 -10.27 -5.60
N ASN A 316 -7.67 -9.75 -6.27
CA ASN A 316 -7.72 -8.46 -6.97
C ASN A 316 -9.10 -7.84 -6.75
N LEU A 317 -9.21 -6.54 -7.03
CA LEU A 317 -10.48 -5.84 -7.04
C LEU A 317 -11.34 -6.35 -8.20
N LYS A 318 -12.59 -6.71 -7.90
CA LYS A 318 -13.65 -6.90 -8.89
C LYS A 318 -14.83 -6.03 -8.48
N ALA A 319 -15.39 -5.32 -9.45
CA ALA A 319 -16.51 -4.44 -9.21
C ALA A 319 -17.62 -4.68 -10.24
N THR A 320 -18.85 -4.65 -9.75
CA THR A 320 -20.05 -4.46 -10.57
C THR A 320 -20.69 -3.16 -10.14
N VAL A 321 -20.79 -2.20 -11.06
CA VAL A 321 -21.32 -0.87 -10.78
C VAL A 321 -22.48 -0.58 -11.71
N LYS A 322 -23.67 -0.33 -11.15
CA LYS A 322 -24.84 0.13 -11.88
C LYS A 322 -25.02 1.62 -11.63
N ILE A 323 -25.10 2.39 -12.69
CA ILE A 323 -25.21 3.84 -12.68
C ILE A 323 -26.55 4.22 -13.28
N GLN A 324 -27.36 4.98 -12.53
CA GLN A 324 -28.51 5.67 -13.09
C GLN A 324 -28.06 7.01 -13.65
N ALA A 325 -28.23 7.18 -14.96
CA ALA A 325 -27.69 8.29 -15.70
C ALA A 325 -28.77 8.94 -16.57
N HIS A 326 -28.62 10.24 -16.81
CA HIS A 326 -29.59 11.06 -17.53
C HIS A 326 -28.89 11.84 -18.64
N ASN A 327 -29.40 11.78 -19.88
CA ASN A 327 -28.93 12.66 -20.95
C ASN A 327 -29.46 14.07 -20.72
N THR A 328 -28.58 14.98 -20.32
CA THR A 328 -28.88 16.40 -20.07
C THR A 328 -28.69 17.26 -21.31
N GLY A 329 -28.14 16.70 -22.39
CA GLY A 329 -27.94 17.37 -23.67
C GLY A 329 -29.21 17.47 -24.51
N ASN A 330 -29.20 18.42 -25.43
CA ASN A 330 -30.30 18.67 -26.37
C ASN A 330 -30.28 17.73 -27.59
N THR A 331 -29.28 16.86 -27.70
CA THR A 331 -29.08 15.98 -28.87
C THR A 331 -28.96 14.51 -28.45
N SER A 332 -29.23 13.62 -29.41
CA SER A 332 -29.08 12.19 -29.17
C SER A 332 -27.60 11.80 -29.15
N ILE A 333 -27.18 11.12 -28.09
CA ILE A 333 -25.78 10.70 -27.91
C ILE A 333 -25.56 9.36 -28.63
N LYS A 334 -24.60 9.35 -29.57
CA LYS A 334 -24.15 8.13 -30.25
C LYS A 334 -22.91 7.52 -29.60
N GLN A 335 -22.12 8.32 -28.89
CA GLN A 335 -20.92 7.92 -28.16
C GLN A 335 -20.81 8.72 -26.88
N LEU A 336 -20.44 8.06 -25.78
CA LEU A 336 -20.21 8.70 -24.48
C LEU A 336 -18.79 8.39 -24.01
N ASN A 337 -18.05 9.43 -23.67
CA ASN A 337 -16.75 9.31 -23.03
C ASN A 337 -16.92 9.43 -21.51
N LEU A 338 -16.14 8.64 -20.78
CA LEU A 338 -16.09 8.56 -19.33
C LEU A 338 -14.65 8.30 -18.90
N THR A 339 -14.32 8.55 -17.64
CA THR A 339 -13.03 8.16 -17.06
C THR A 339 -13.20 6.97 -16.11
N LEU A 340 -12.29 6.02 -16.22
CA LEU A 340 -12.06 4.94 -15.26
C LEU A 340 -10.57 4.59 -15.28
N PHE A 341 -9.93 4.55 -14.11
CA PHE A 341 -8.49 4.28 -14.00
C PHE A 341 -8.05 3.05 -14.82
N HIS A 342 -6.99 3.19 -15.62
CA HIS A 342 -6.59 2.23 -16.65
C HIS A 342 -6.29 0.82 -16.14
N GLU A 343 -5.88 0.65 -14.88
CA GLU A 343 -5.67 -0.69 -14.30
C GLU A 343 -6.99 -1.41 -13.96
N LEU A 344 -8.11 -0.69 -13.92
CA LEU A 344 -9.45 -1.25 -13.77
C LEU A 344 -9.98 -1.63 -15.16
N ARG A 345 -9.63 -2.83 -15.59
CA ARG A 345 -9.95 -3.32 -16.94
C ARG A 345 -11.43 -3.69 -17.02
N ILE A 346 -12.15 -3.00 -17.90
CA ILE A 346 -13.56 -3.29 -18.17
C ILE A 346 -13.68 -4.60 -18.92
N LYS A 347 -14.52 -5.50 -18.40
CA LYS A 347 -14.87 -6.78 -19.03
C LYS A 347 -16.16 -6.69 -19.82
N GLN A 348 -17.10 -5.89 -19.33
CA GLN A 348 -18.42 -5.78 -19.93
C GLN A 348 -19.09 -4.45 -19.54
N VAL A 349 -19.84 -3.90 -20.48
CA VAL A 349 -20.79 -2.81 -20.22
C VAL A 349 -22.16 -3.23 -20.74
N LYS A 350 -23.19 -3.00 -19.93
CA LYS A 350 -24.59 -3.17 -20.32
C LYS A 350 -25.33 -1.84 -20.18
N MET A 351 -26.29 -1.58 -21.06
CA MET A 351 -27.26 -0.49 -20.94
C MET A 351 -28.66 -1.10 -20.95
N ASN A 352 -29.43 -0.89 -19.88
CA ASN A 352 -30.74 -1.50 -19.68
C ASN A 352 -30.72 -3.02 -19.95
N ALA A 353 -29.75 -3.71 -19.34
CA ALA A 353 -29.46 -5.15 -19.48
C ALA A 353 -28.97 -5.64 -20.87
N LYS A 354 -28.86 -4.78 -21.88
CA LYS A 354 -28.29 -5.13 -23.19
C LYS A 354 -26.80 -4.77 -23.26
N LYS A 355 -25.96 -5.67 -23.76
CA LYS A 355 -24.51 -5.39 -23.93
C LYS A 355 -24.30 -4.26 -24.94
N ILE A 356 -23.33 -3.40 -24.67
CA ILE A 356 -22.91 -2.33 -25.59
C ILE A 356 -21.40 -2.43 -25.86
N ASP A 357 -20.99 -1.93 -27.03
CA ASP A 357 -19.57 -1.85 -27.41
C ASP A 357 -18.89 -0.74 -26.60
N PHE A 358 -17.64 -0.98 -26.20
CA PHE A 358 -16.79 0.02 -25.55
C PHE A 358 -15.33 -0.10 -25.99
N LYS A 359 -14.57 0.98 -25.85
CA LYS A 359 -13.10 1.02 -25.95
C LYS A 359 -12.55 1.67 -24.69
N GLN A 360 -11.54 1.09 -24.07
CA GLN A 360 -10.77 1.70 -22.98
C GLN A 360 -9.36 2.01 -23.49
N ASP A 361 -8.94 3.26 -23.43
CA ASP A 361 -7.64 3.76 -23.90
C ASP A 361 -6.97 4.59 -22.80
N GLY A 362 -6.10 3.94 -22.03
CA GLY A 362 -5.66 4.48 -20.75
C GLY A 362 -6.83 4.66 -19.79
N ASP A 363 -6.94 5.85 -19.20
CA ASP A 363 -8.00 6.20 -18.24
C ASP A 363 -9.33 6.55 -18.94
N LEU A 364 -9.34 6.75 -20.26
CA LEU A 364 -10.52 7.13 -21.04
C LEU A 364 -11.31 5.88 -21.49
N VAL A 365 -12.62 5.92 -21.32
CA VAL A 365 -13.58 4.89 -21.74
C VAL A 365 -14.61 5.49 -22.69
N THR A 366 -14.68 4.99 -23.91
CA THR A 366 -15.68 5.38 -24.92
C THR A 366 -16.72 4.29 -25.07
N LEU A 367 -17.98 4.60 -24.78
CA LEU A 367 -19.15 3.74 -25.03
C LEU A 367 -19.77 4.08 -26.38
N ALA A 368 -20.18 3.08 -27.16
CA ALA A 368 -20.80 3.27 -28.47
C ALA A 368 -22.25 2.76 -28.53
N PHE A 369 -23.17 3.62 -28.98
CA PHE A 369 -24.62 3.37 -29.02
C PHE A 369 -25.15 3.23 -30.46
N LYS A 370 -24.45 2.46 -31.31
CA LYS A 370 -24.66 2.39 -32.77
C LYS A 370 -26.13 2.20 -33.19
N ASN A 371 -26.85 1.29 -32.53
CA ASN A 371 -28.22 0.89 -32.93
C ASN A 371 -29.33 1.46 -32.03
N SER A 372 -28.98 2.23 -30.99
CA SER A 372 -29.96 2.84 -30.08
C SER A 372 -29.38 4.09 -29.43
N PRO A 373 -29.31 5.22 -30.17
CA PRO A 373 -28.84 6.49 -29.66
C PRO A 373 -29.56 6.86 -28.36
N TRP A 374 -28.83 7.47 -27.44
CA TRP A 374 -29.38 7.93 -26.18
C TRP A 374 -30.10 9.26 -26.40
N LYS A 375 -31.43 9.22 -26.40
CA LYS A 375 -32.27 10.40 -26.68
C LYS A 375 -32.12 11.47 -25.59
N PRO A 376 -32.35 12.75 -25.91
CA PRO A 376 -32.43 13.83 -24.93
C PRO A 376 -33.43 13.52 -23.81
N ASN A 377 -33.11 13.91 -22.57
CA ASN A 377 -33.94 13.72 -21.37
C ASN A 377 -34.31 12.26 -21.03
N ASP A 378 -33.69 11.28 -21.68
CA ASP A 378 -33.94 9.85 -21.42
C ASP A 378 -33.09 9.38 -20.24
N LYS A 379 -33.67 8.57 -19.36
CA LYS A 379 -33.01 7.98 -18.20
C LYS A 379 -32.61 6.54 -18.52
N ARG A 380 -31.34 6.20 -18.31
CA ARG A 380 -30.83 4.86 -18.58
C ARG A 380 -30.00 4.35 -17.40
N GLN A 381 -29.99 3.03 -17.27
CA GLN A 381 -29.08 2.35 -16.35
C GLN A 381 -27.92 1.77 -17.13
N ILE A 382 -26.70 2.16 -16.75
CA ILE A 382 -25.45 1.61 -17.31
C ILE A 382 -24.82 0.73 -16.24
N GLU A 383 -24.49 -0.50 -16.60
CA GLU A 383 -23.83 -1.47 -15.73
C GLU A 383 -22.43 -1.75 -16.24
N PHE A 384 -21.43 -1.56 -15.38
CA PHE A 384 -20.04 -1.88 -15.65
C PHE A 384 -19.61 -3.08 -14.82
N GLU A 385 -18.93 -4.03 -15.47
CA GLU A 385 -18.20 -5.10 -14.82
C GLU A 385 -16.70 -4.91 -15.14
N TYR A 386 -15.88 -4.67 -14.12
CA TYR A 386 -14.44 -4.48 -14.28
C TYR A 386 -13.65 -5.13 -13.15
N SER A 387 -12.36 -5.35 -13.39
CA SER A 387 -11.46 -5.90 -12.38
C SER A 387 -10.01 -5.52 -12.65
N GLY A 388 -9.18 -5.51 -11.62
CA GLY A 388 -7.76 -5.20 -11.73
C GLY A 388 -7.29 -4.47 -10.49
N LEU A 389 -6.52 -3.40 -10.68
CA LEU A 389 -5.80 -2.62 -9.67
C LEU A 389 -4.54 -3.34 -9.17
N GLN A 390 -3.37 -2.87 -9.59
CA GLN A 390 -2.05 -3.36 -9.20
C GLN A 390 -1.21 -2.25 -8.54
N SER A 391 -1.86 -1.18 -8.09
CA SER A 391 -1.19 0.01 -7.59
C SER A 391 -0.58 -0.09 -6.20
N ASN A 392 0.58 0.56 -6.08
CA ASN A 392 1.28 0.84 -4.84
C ASN A 392 0.65 2.02 -4.08
N LEU A 393 -0.04 2.91 -4.81
CA LEU A 393 -0.75 4.06 -4.25
C LEU A 393 -2.20 3.69 -3.89
N TYR A 394 -2.87 2.90 -4.72
CA TYR A 394 -4.24 2.46 -4.51
C TYR A 394 -4.36 0.93 -4.57
N PHE A 395 -4.98 0.34 -3.56
CA PHE A 395 -5.10 -1.11 -3.46
C PHE A 395 -6.54 -1.56 -3.19
N GLY A 396 -6.84 -2.80 -3.57
CA GLY A 396 -8.19 -3.36 -3.54
C GLY A 396 -8.17 -4.89 -3.42
N ASN A 397 -7.36 -5.40 -2.49
CA ASN A 397 -7.22 -6.83 -2.24
C ASN A 397 -7.73 -7.21 -0.83
N LYS A 398 -7.56 -8.48 -0.45
CA LYS A 398 -8.02 -9.00 0.85
C LYS A 398 -7.26 -8.39 2.02
N GLN A 399 -6.04 -7.92 1.78
CA GLN A 399 -5.22 -7.32 2.83
C GLN A 399 -5.66 -5.88 3.11
N ALA A 400 -5.83 -5.06 2.09
CA ALA A 400 -6.21 -3.67 2.27
C ALA A 400 -6.98 -3.14 1.04
N VAL A 401 -7.78 -2.09 1.28
CA VAL A 401 -8.56 -1.37 0.26
C VAL A 401 -8.34 0.12 0.48
N TYR A 402 -7.94 0.82 -0.58
CA TYR A 402 -7.87 2.28 -0.62
C TYR A 402 -8.44 2.78 -1.94
N LEU A 403 -9.71 3.16 -1.88
CA LEU A 403 -10.48 3.69 -3.00
C LEU A 403 -11.09 5.03 -2.57
N PRO A 404 -10.29 6.11 -2.56
CA PRO A 404 -10.78 7.41 -2.13
C PRO A 404 -11.68 8.05 -3.20
N ASN A 405 -12.51 9.00 -2.78
CA ASN A 405 -13.46 9.72 -3.64
C ASN A 405 -12.83 10.55 -4.76
N TYR A 406 -11.61 11.02 -4.57
CA TYR A 406 -10.88 11.83 -5.56
C TYR A 406 -10.17 11.00 -6.62
N PHE A 407 -10.22 9.66 -6.54
CA PHE A 407 -9.61 8.74 -7.49
C PHE A 407 -10.70 8.12 -8.39
N PRO A 408 -10.53 8.04 -9.73
CA PRO A 408 -11.57 7.55 -10.64
C PRO A 408 -11.65 6.01 -10.64
N TRP A 409 -11.92 5.43 -9.47
CA TRP A 409 -12.21 4.00 -9.32
C TRP A 409 -13.66 3.64 -9.66
N LEU A 410 -14.55 4.63 -9.67
CA LEU A 410 -15.89 4.55 -10.24
C LEU A 410 -15.89 5.24 -11.62
N PRO A 411 -16.67 4.75 -12.60
CA PRO A 411 -16.86 5.48 -13.84
C PRO A 411 -17.35 6.90 -13.59
N SER A 412 -16.61 7.87 -14.12
CA SER A 412 -16.81 9.30 -13.89
C SER A 412 -17.11 10.04 -15.19
N GLU A 413 -17.84 11.15 -15.04
CA GLU A 413 -18.18 12.10 -16.10
C GLU A 413 -17.08 13.16 -16.28
N ASN A 414 -16.17 13.25 -15.32
CA ASN A 414 -14.94 14.01 -15.43
C ASN A 414 -13.99 13.24 -16.36
N LEU A 415 -13.68 13.82 -17.53
CA LEU A 415 -12.86 13.20 -18.59
C LEU A 415 -11.35 13.30 -18.35
N SER A 416 -10.94 13.92 -17.24
CA SER A 416 -9.53 14.08 -16.89
C SER A 416 -8.89 12.71 -16.62
N PRO A 417 -7.58 12.54 -16.83
CA PRO A 417 -6.86 11.36 -16.36
C PRO A 417 -6.85 11.31 -14.83
N ALA A 418 -6.50 10.15 -14.25
CA ALA A 418 -6.37 10.02 -12.79
C ALA A 418 -5.17 10.80 -12.24
N PHE A 419 -4.13 10.98 -13.06
CA PHE A 419 -2.92 11.70 -12.71
C PHE A 419 -2.42 12.54 -13.88
N SER A 420 -1.65 13.57 -13.57
CA SER A 420 -0.88 14.34 -14.54
C SER A 420 0.58 14.48 -14.08
N ILE A 421 1.45 14.77 -15.04
CA ILE A 421 2.84 15.14 -14.75
C ILE A 421 2.95 16.65 -14.77
N VAL A 422 3.34 17.23 -13.62
CA VAL A 422 3.40 18.68 -13.41
C VAL A 422 4.83 19.11 -13.09
N THR A 423 5.10 20.40 -13.29
CA THR A 423 6.41 21.06 -13.08
C THR A 423 7.55 20.53 -13.98
N LYS A 424 8.69 21.23 -13.98
CA LYS A 424 9.92 20.78 -14.67
C LYS A 424 10.54 19.51 -14.08
N TYR A 425 10.19 19.17 -12.84
CA TYR A 425 10.72 18.00 -12.13
C TYR A 425 9.92 16.71 -12.41
N HIS A 426 8.92 16.79 -13.29
CA HIS A 426 8.05 15.67 -13.65
C HIS A 426 7.40 15.02 -12.42
N LEU A 427 6.80 15.84 -11.57
CA LEU A 427 6.14 15.36 -10.36
C LEU A 427 4.78 14.77 -10.73
N LEU A 428 4.39 13.69 -10.06
CA LEU A 428 3.08 13.09 -10.24
C LEU A 428 2.07 13.87 -9.40
N HIS A 429 1.02 14.37 -10.05
CA HIS A 429 -0.09 15.08 -9.41
C HIS A 429 -1.39 14.26 -9.53
N ARG A 430 -2.10 14.13 -8.41
CA ARG A 430 -3.42 13.49 -8.34
C ARG A 430 -4.50 14.47 -8.78
N VAL A 431 -5.02 14.27 -9.99
CA VAL A 431 -6.08 15.12 -10.55
C VAL A 431 -7.38 14.86 -9.79
N PRO A 432 -8.11 15.89 -9.34
CA PRO A 432 -9.38 15.71 -8.63
C PRO A 432 -10.47 15.04 -9.49
N HIS A 433 -11.12 14.00 -8.93
CA HIS A 433 -12.28 13.32 -9.52
C HIS A 433 -13.56 13.38 -8.66
N GLN A 434 -13.58 14.25 -7.65
CA GLN A 434 -14.78 14.47 -6.84
C GLN A 434 -15.94 14.96 -7.74
N PRO A 435 -17.19 14.57 -7.46
CA PRO A 435 -18.32 14.98 -8.27
C PRO A 435 -18.75 16.41 -7.96
N ASN A 436 -19.17 17.15 -8.98
CA ASN A 436 -19.67 18.53 -8.82
C ASN A 436 -21.09 18.60 -8.24
N GLU A 437 -21.78 17.46 -8.15
CA GLU A 437 -23.16 17.37 -7.67
C GLU A 437 -23.33 16.21 -6.70
N LYS A 438 -24.29 16.36 -5.79
CA LYS A 438 -24.68 15.32 -4.83
C LYS A 438 -25.19 14.06 -5.57
N LYS A 439 -24.61 12.91 -5.21
CA LYS A 439 -24.94 11.59 -5.77
C LYS A 439 -25.43 10.64 -4.68
N GLU A 440 -26.31 9.70 -5.06
CA GLU A 440 -26.75 8.60 -4.20
C GLU A 440 -25.86 7.36 -4.38
N TYR A 441 -25.52 6.69 -3.28
CA TYR A 441 -24.67 5.51 -3.27
C TYR A 441 -25.31 4.39 -2.46
N HIS A 442 -25.30 3.19 -3.04
CA HIS A 442 -25.53 1.91 -2.38
C HIS A 442 -24.28 1.05 -2.59
N LEU A 443 -23.65 0.61 -1.50
CA LEU A 443 -22.36 -0.09 -1.51
C LEU A 443 -22.49 -1.42 -0.79
N VAL A 444 -22.09 -2.50 -1.45
CA VAL A 444 -21.91 -3.83 -0.85
C VAL A 444 -20.47 -4.29 -1.02
N VAL A 445 -19.79 -4.63 0.08
CA VAL A 445 -18.37 -5.05 0.04
C VAL A 445 -18.19 -6.46 0.59
N LYS A 446 -17.70 -7.38 -0.26
CA LYS A 446 -17.31 -8.73 0.16
C LYS A 446 -15.80 -8.78 0.41
N ASN A 447 -15.37 -8.41 1.62
CA ASN A 447 -13.96 -8.44 2.03
C ASN A 447 -13.72 -9.15 3.38
N GLY A 448 -14.75 -9.28 4.24
CA GLY A 448 -14.62 -9.91 5.56
C GLY A 448 -13.72 -9.14 6.53
N LYS A 449 -13.34 -7.90 6.19
CA LYS A 449 -12.61 -6.94 7.02
C LYS A 449 -13.48 -5.72 7.29
N ARG A 450 -13.17 -5.00 8.38
CA ARG A 450 -13.81 -3.73 8.71
C ARG A 450 -13.53 -2.71 7.59
N ILE A 451 -14.59 -2.09 7.10
CA ILE A 451 -14.53 -1.02 6.10
C ILE A 451 -14.82 0.31 6.80
N HIS A 452 -14.05 1.33 6.44
CA HIS A 452 -14.33 2.72 6.74
C HIS A 452 -14.78 3.41 5.46
N THR A 453 -15.89 4.13 5.54
CA THR A 453 -16.47 4.86 4.42
C THR A 453 -17.23 6.06 4.95
N ASN A 454 -17.47 7.05 4.08
CA ASN A 454 -18.28 8.23 4.38
C ASN A 454 -19.80 7.95 4.32
N LEU A 455 -20.21 6.70 4.06
CA LEU A 455 -21.61 6.27 4.08
C LEU A 455 -21.99 5.61 5.41
N LYS A 456 -23.29 5.64 5.74
CA LYS A 456 -23.82 4.97 6.93
C LYS A 456 -24.05 3.48 6.64
N GLU A 457 -23.65 2.62 7.57
CA GLU A 457 -23.96 1.19 7.47
C GLU A 457 -25.45 0.95 7.75
N VAL A 458 -26.13 0.24 6.85
CA VAL A 458 -27.56 -0.08 6.95
C VAL A 458 -27.82 -1.56 7.19
N ALA A 459 -26.89 -2.42 6.77
CA ALA A 459 -26.89 -3.86 7.03
C ALA A 459 -25.45 -4.37 6.98
N PHE A 460 -25.21 -5.61 7.45
CA PHE A 460 -23.88 -6.19 7.45
C PHE A 460 -23.24 -6.12 6.05
N ASN A 461 -22.06 -5.48 5.97
CA ASN A 461 -21.32 -5.25 4.72
C ASN A 461 -22.09 -4.42 3.66
N THR A 462 -23.07 -3.62 4.08
CA THR A 462 -23.91 -2.80 3.19
C THR A 462 -24.05 -1.38 3.73
N TRP A 463 -23.72 -0.40 2.89
CA TRP A 463 -23.76 1.02 3.23
C TRP A 463 -24.60 1.80 2.22
N GLU A 464 -25.34 2.79 2.71
CA GLU A 464 -26.17 3.66 1.90
C GLU A 464 -26.06 5.12 2.35
N GLY A 465 -26.21 6.03 1.39
CA GLY A 465 -26.27 7.46 1.67
C GLY A 465 -26.12 8.31 0.41
N SER A 466 -25.97 9.61 0.62
CA SER A 466 -25.70 10.56 -0.47
C SER A 466 -24.52 11.45 -0.10
N SER A 467 -23.69 11.79 -1.08
CA SER A 467 -22.47 12.59 -0.87
C SER A 467 -22.26 13.58 -2.01
N SER A 468 -21.87 14.81 -1.69
CA SER A 468 -21.34 15.83 -2.59
C SER A 468 -19.87 15.58 -2.92
N ASP A 469 -19.11 14.99 -2.00
CA ASP A 469 -17.68 14.77 -2.18
C ASP A 469 -17.36 13.48 -2.96
N GLY A 470 -18.34 12.62 -3.19
CA GLY A 470 -18.14 11.28 -3.75
C GLY A 470 -18.02 10.18 -2.69
N LEU A 471 -17.51 9.00 -3.07
CA LEU A 471 -17.46 7.81 -2.21
C LEU A 471 -16.02 7.40 -1.93
N SER A 472 -15.67 7.29 -0.65
CA SER A 472 -14.38 6.77 -0.18
C SER A 472 -14.56 5.42 0.51
N ILE A 473 -13.67 4.47 0.24
CA ILE A 473 -13.63 3.14 0.86
C ILE A 473 -12.20 2.85 1.32
N LEU A 474 -12.05 2.61 2.62
CA LEU A 474 -10.78 2.32 3.27
C LEU A 474 -10.88 1.04 4.11
N SER A 475 -9.88 0.19 4.03
CA SER A 475 -9.70 -0.98 4.90
C SER A 475 -8.22 -1.33 4.93
N GLY A 476 -7.69 -1.73 6.08
CA GLY A 476 -6.27 -2.04 6.22
C GLY A 476 -5.90 -2.32 7.66
N GLN A 477 -4.66 -2.01 8.03
CA GLN A 477 -4.22 -1.99 9.43
C GLN A 477 -4.64 -0.66 10.08
N LEU A 478 -5.95 -0.41 10.14
CA LEU A 478 -6.53 0.81 10.69
C LEU A 478 -7.33 0.51 11.95
N THR A 479 -7.25 1.44 12.90
CA THR A 479 -8.04 1.48 14.12
C THR A 479 -8.68 2.87 14.24
N SER A 480 -9.59 3.02 15.20
CA SER A 480 -10.36 4.24 15.36
C SER A 480 -10.48 4.63 16.83
N LYS A 481 -10.35 5.92 17.13
CA LYS A 481 -10.63 6.51 18.44
C LYS A 481 -11.60 7.66 18.29
N GLU A 482 -12.60 7.72 19.14
CA GLU A 482 -13.51 8.86 19.24
C GLU A 482 -13.09 9.76 20.40
N ASP A 483 -12.96 11.06 20.15
CA ASP A 483 -12.63 12.06 21.16
C ASP A 483 -13.21 13.43 20.75
N ASN A 484 -13.79 14.18 21.68
CA ASN A 484 -14.49 15.45 21.41
C ASN A 484 -15.51 15.41 20.24
N GLY A 485 -16.22 14.28 20.06
CA GLY A 485 -17.19 14.12 18.96
C GLY A 485 -16.56 13.99 17.56
N ILE A 486 -15.24 13.79 17.49
CA ILE A 486 -14.49 13.53 16.25
C ILE A 486 -13.98 12.10 16.27
N THR A 487 -14.13 11.41 15.14
CA THR A 487 -13.55 10.08 14.93
C THR A 487 -12.19 10.21 14.25
N TYR A 488 -11.13 9.81 14.95
CA TYR A 488 -9.77 9.70 14.42
C TYR A 488 -9.55 8.27 13.94
N VAL A 489 -9.32 8.08 12.64
CA VAL A 489 -8.99 6.77 12.04
C VAL A 489 -7.52 6.80 11.62
N PHE A 490 -6.72 5.89 12.15
CA PHE A 490 -5.26 5.93 11.98
C PHE A 490 -4.67 4.51 11.94
N PRO A 491 -3.43 4.35 11.45
CA PRO A 491 -2.76 3.06 11.40
C PRO A 491 -2.53 2.48 12.79
N ASN A 492 -2.72 1.18 12.96
CA ASN A 492 -2.54 0.51 14.26
C ASN A 492 -1.13 0.70 14.82
N ALA A 493 -0.14 0.78 13.93
CA ALA A 493 1.26 1.02 14.28
C ALA A 493 1.53 2.46 14.80
N TRP A 494 0.54 3.38 14.73
CA TRP A 494 0.64 4.77 15.19
C TRP A 494 -0.13 5.03 16.49
N GLU A 495 -0.69 3.99 17.13
CA GLU A 495 -1.57 4.09 18.31
C GLU A 495 -1.06 5.04 19.40
N ALA A 496 0.24 5.02 19.70
CA ALA A 496 0.86 5.88 20.70
C ALA A 496 0.67 7.38 20.44
N GLN A 497 0.58 7.79 19.17
CA GLN A 497 0.42 9.19 18.76
C GLN A 497 -0.99 9.72 19.04
N PHE A 498 -1.99 8.83 19.11
CA PHE A 498 -3.41 9.20 19.24
C PHE A 498 -3.95 9.04 20.67
N LYS A 499 -3.07 8.76 21.64
CA LYS A 499 -3.45 8.73 23.05
C LYS A 499 -3.94 10.11 23.51
N GLN A 500 -3.28 11.20 23.09
CA GLN A 500 -3.69 12.57 23.35
C GLN A 500 -4.00 13.29 22.04
N THR A 501 -5.28 13.46 21.72
CA THR A 501 -5.73 14.12 20.48
C THR A 501 -5.97 15.62 20.66
N LYS A 502 -5.77 16.17 21.88
CA LYS A 502 -6.01 17.59 22.17
C LYS A 502 -5.17 18.52 21.32
N SER A 503 -3.89 18.22 21.08
CA SER A 503 -3.03 19.04 20.22
C SER A 503 -3.54 19.06 18.79
N ILE A 504 -3.94 17.89 18.27
CA ILE A 504 -4.54 17.73 16.93
C ILE A 504 -5.83 18.54 16.83
N HIS A 505 -6.74 18.36 17.79
CA HIS A 505 -8.02 19.07 17.83
C HIS A 505 -7.83 20.58 17.84
N ASN A 506 -7.04 21.10 18.79
CA ASN A 506 -6.80 22.53 18.94
C ASN A 506 -6.14 23.12 17.69
N TYR A 507 -5.16 22.41 17.13
CA TYR A 507 -4.47 22.85 15.91
C TYR A 507 -5.44 22.95 14.72
N LEU A 508 -6.20 21.89 14.45
CA LEU A 508 -7.16 21.88 13.33
C LEU A 508 -8.28 22.90 13.54
N GLN A 509 -8.75 23.07 14.78
CA GLN A 509 -9.75 24.07 15.11
C GLN A 509 -9.23 25.49 14.86
N ASN A 510 -8.01 25.79 15.30
CA ASN A 510 -7.37 27.09 15.06
C ASN A 510 -7.14 27.33 13.57
N LEU A 511 -6.64 26.33 12.85
CA LEU A 511 -6.42 26.40 11.41
C LEU A 511 -7.72 26.67 10.66
N MET A 512 -8.76 25.87 10.91
CA MET A 512 -10.08 26.02 10.30
C MET A 512 -10.70 27.39 10.59
N THR A 513 -10.64 27.83 11.84
CA THR A 513 -11.16 29.16 12.24
C THR A 513 -10.39 30.27 11.54
N GLY A 514 -9.05 30.18 11.53
CA GLY A 514 -8.19 31.13 10.83
C GLY A 514 -8.52 31.21 9.34
N MET A 515 -8.58 30.06 8.64
CA MET A 515 -8.94 30.01 7.23
C MET A 515 -10.33 30.57 6.96
N LYS A 516 -11.32 30.19 7.77
CA LYS A 516 -12.71 30.66 7.63
C LYS A 516 -12.83 32.18 7.78
N ASP A 517 -12.16 32.75 8.78
CA ASP A 517 -12.29 34.16 9.12
C ASP A 517 -11.52 35.07 8.14
N THR A 518 -10.30 34.71 7.76
CA THR A 518 -9.47 35.52 6.86
C THR A 518 -9.92 35.44 5.40
N LEU A 519 -10.22 34.22 4.93
CA LEU A 519 -10.66 33.94 3.55
C LEU A 519 -12.16 34.20 3.36
N ASN A 520 -12.92 34.36 4.44
CA ASN A 520 -14.37 34.58 4.45
C ASN A 520 -15.15 33.44 3.75
N ASP A 521 -14.70 32.20 3.95
CA ASP A 521 -15.32 31.00 3.38
C ASP A 521 -16.10 30.22 4.44
N LYS A 522 -17.43 30.23 4.32
CA LYS A 522 -18.33 29.55 5.26
C LYS A 522 -18.39 28.03 5.05
N HIS A 523 -17.87 27.52 3.94
CA HIS A 523 -17.83 26.08 3.66
C HIS A 523 -16.74 25.37 4.46
N ILE A 524 -15.71 26.09 4.92
CA ILE A 524 -14.65 25.51 5.74
C ILE A 524 -15.22 25.20 7.12
N ALA A 525 -15.31 23.91 7.44
CA ALA A 525 -15.87 23.40 8.67
C ALA A 525 -14.99 22.30 9.27
N MET A 526 -15.14 22.07 10.57
CA MET A 526 -14.44 21.00 11.26
C MET A 526 -14.97 19.63 10.79
N PRO A 527 -14.12 18.72 10.30
CA PRO A 527 -14.55 17.39 9.89
C PRO A 527 -14.98 16.54 11.08
N HIS A 528 -16.03 15.72 10.89
CA HIS A 528 -16.47 14.74 11.89
C HIS A 528 -15.57 13.51 11.96
N THR A 529 -14.91 13.17 10.86
CA THR A 529 -13.96 12.05 10.78
C THR A 529 -12.67 12.49 10.13
N ILE A 530 -11.54 12.12 10.72
CA ILE A 530 -10.20 12.41 10.18
C ILE A 530 -9.47 11.09 9.97
N TYR A 531 -9.10 10.82 8.73
CA TYR A 531 -8.33 9.67 8.29
C TYR A 531 -6.86 10.06 8.17
N PHE A 532 -5.99 9.46 8.98
CA PHE A 532 -4.54 9.63 8.88
C PHE A 532 -3.98 8.49 8.06
N ILE A 533 -3.57 8.76 6.82
CA ILE A 533 -3.25 7.71 5.85
C ILE A 533 -1.86 7.91 5.24
N PRO A 534 -0.92 6.97 5.39
CA PRO A 534 0.33 6.94 4.62
C PRO A 534 0.08 6.54 3.16
N ASN A 535 -0.47 7.47 2.38
CA ASN A 535 -0.89 7.29 0.98
C ASN A 535 0.05 7.97 -0.03
N GLN A 536 1.17 8.53 0.42
CA GLN A 536 2.17 9.14 -0.45
C GLN A 536 3.44 8.29 -0.55
N ASN A 537 3.93 8.10 -1.77
CA ASN A 537 5.22 7.46 -2.01
C ASN A 537 6.38 8.45 -1.81
N LEU A 538 7.63 7.96 -1.76
CA LEU A 538 8.82 8.82 -1.74
C LEU A 538 8.95 9.66 -3.02
N ASP A 539 8.46 9.14 -4.14
CA ASP A 539 8.49 9.80 -5.45
C ASP A 539 7.28 10.71 -5.72
N ASP A 540 6.33 10.82 -4.77
CA ASP A 540 5.27 11.83 -4.84
C ASP A 540 5.90 13.21 -4.59
N GLY A 541 5.97 13.99 -5.66
CA GLY A 541 6.84 15.17 -5.73
C GLY A 541 6.49 16.33 -4.83
N VAL A 542 5.30 16.36 -4.22
CA VAL A 542 4.87 17.43 -3.33
C VAL A 542 4.17 16.87 -2.10
N SER A 543 4.61 17.36 -0.94
CA SER A 543 3.94 17.20 0.35
C SER A 543 2.48 17.69 0.25
N GLY A 544 1.55 16.96 0.87
CA GLY A 544 0.11 17.23 0.78
C GLY A 544 -0.63 16.69 -0.44
N GLU A 545 0.03 16.12 -1.46
CA GLU A 545 -0.63 15.39 -2.57
C GLU A 545 -1.69 14.37 -2.11
N GLY A 546 -1.43 13.66 -1.00
CA GLY A 546 -2.34 12.70 -0.40
C GLY A 546 -3.44 13.29 0.50
N THR A 547 -3.45 14.60 0.72
CA THR A 547 -4.38 15.29 1.63
C THR A 547 -5.57 15.90 0.89
N TRP A 548 -6.77 15.66 1.43
CA TRP A 548 -8.06 16.05 0.84
C TRP A 548 -9.07 16.44 1.93
N TRP A 549 -9.49 17.70 1.90
CA TRP A 549 -10.51 18.22 2.82
C TRP A 549 -11.90 18.10 2.16
N ASN A 550 -12.79 17.31 2.77
CA ASN A 550 -14.15 17.08 2.29
C ASN A 550 -15.15 17.67 3.29
N ASP A 551 -16.42 17.79 2.90
CA ASP A 551 -17.44 18.49 3.70
C ASP A 551 -17.58 17.91 5.13
N ASN A 552 -17.50 16.59 5.26
CA ASN A 552 -17.72 15.90 6.55
C ASN A 552 -16.52 15.10 7.06
N TYR A 553 -15.46 14.97 6.26
CA TYR A 553 -14.28 14.20 6.64
C TYR A 553 -12.99 14.71 5.98
N LEU A 554 -11.87 14.52 6.66
CA LEU A 554 -10.54 14.87 6.17
C LEU A 554 -9.76 13.58 5.90
N ILE A 555 -9.20 13.43 4.70
CA ILE A 555 -8.11 12.49 4.46
C ILE A 555 -6.83 13.28 4.61
N TRP A 556 -6.12 13.07 5.72
CA TRP A 556 -4.80 13.65 5.95
C TRP A 556 -3.75 12.65 5.49
N GLY A 557 -3.14 12.95 4.34
CA GLY A 557 -2.11 12.14 3.72
C GLY A 557 -0.75 12.35 4.35
N PHE A 558 0.05 11.28 4.40
CA PHE A 558 1.43 11.27 4.87
C PHE A 558 2.29 10.43 3.93
N HIS A 559 3.61 10.67 3.91
CA HIS A 559 4.53 9.78 3.22
C HIS A 559 4.61 8.43 3.92
N GLN A 560 4.86 7.36 3.15
CA GLN A 560 5.08 6.02 3.72
C GLN A 560 6.27 5.97 4.68
N ALA A 561 7.23 6.88 4.52
CA ALA A 561 8.38 7.04 5.40
C ALA A 561 8.11 7.93 6.63
N ASP A 562 6.98 8.64 6.65
CA ASP A 562 6.51 9.36 7.84
C ASP A 562 5.94 8.33 8.81
N TYR A 563 6.83 7.53 9.41
CA TYR A 563 6.50 6.67 10.54
C TYR A 563 6.90 7.40 11.82
N PRO A 564 5.98 7.56 12.80
CA PRO A 564 6.29 8.25 14.03
C PRO A 564 7.08 7.29 14.92
N TYR A 565 8.40 7.30 14.78
CA TYR A 565 9.26 6.67 15.77
C TYR A 565 8.95 7.30 17.13
N SER A 566 8.82 6.53 18.21
CA SER A 566 8.36 7.07 19.51
C SER A 566 9.37 8.00 20.22
N GLY A 567 10.29 8.62 19.48
CA GLY A 567 11.07 9.80 19.85
C GLY A 567 10.69 11.09 19.10
N ASN A 568 9.87 11.03 18.04
CA ASN A 568 9.46 12.20 17.27
C ASN A 568 7.94 12.21 17.00
N PRO A 569 7.12 12.86 17.85
CA PRO A 569 5.67 12.86 17.69
C PRO A 569 5.23 13.81 16.56
N PHE A 570 4.35 13.36 15.68
CA PHE A 570 3.84 14.15 14.54
C PHE A 570 3.16 15.46 14.96
N PHE A 571 2.45 15.42 16.08
CA PHE A 571 1.55 16.50 16.48
C PHE A 571 2.16 17.36 17.57
N THR A 572 3.44 17.69 17.40
CA THR A 572 4.17 18.67 18.21
C THR A 572 4.21 20.02 17.52
N LYS A 573 4.35 21.09 18.29
CA LYS A 573 4.43 22.47 17.76
C LYS A 573 5.50 22.60 16.66
N ASP A 574 6.62 21.91 16.82
CA ASP A 574 7.75 21.95 15.88
C ASP A 574 7.42 21.32 14.52
N HIS A 575 6.50 20.36 14.48
CA HIS A 575 6.12 19.63 13.26
C HIS A 575 4.85 20.17 12.61
N LEU A 576 3.95 20.74 13.42
CA LEU A 576 2.66 21.24 12.93
C LEU A 576 2.81 22.36 11.89
N GLY A 577 3.87 23.18 11.98
CA GLY A 577 4.13 24.23 10.98
C GLY A 577 4.41 23.68 9.57
N ARG A 578 5.05 22.51 9.46
CA ARG A 578 5.38 21.86 8.18
C ARG A 578 4.16 21.29 7.46
N VAL A 579 3.12 20.91 8.20
CA VAL A 579 1.91 20.26 7.64
C VAL A 579 0.78 21.25 7.33
N THR A 580 0.90 22.52 7.73
CA THR A 580 -0.06 23.59 7.38
C THR A 580 -0.27 23.71 5.86
N PRO A 581 0.79 23.77 5.02
CA PRO A 581 0.63 23.82 3.56
C PRO A 581 -0.13 22.64 3.00
N GLU A 582 0.02 21.44 3.57
CA GLU A 582 -0.66 20.24 3.11
C GLU A 582 -2.17 20.32 3.31
N LEU A 583 -2.60 20.86 4.45
CA LEU A 583 -4.01 21.02 4.80
C LEU A 583 -4.66 22.14 3.98
N VAL A 584 -3.97 23.27 3.81
CA VAL A 584 -4.44 24.36 2.94
C VAL A 584 -4.53 23.90 1.48
N PHE A 585 -3.54 23.09 1.03
CA PHE A 585 -3.57 22.54 -0.32
C PHE A 585 -4.71 21.53 -0.49
N GLY A 586 -4.92 20.66 0.50
CA GLY A 586 -6.03 19.70 0.49
C GLY A 586 -7.43 20.34 0.43
N GLU A 587 -7.58 21.57 0.95
CA GLU A 587 -8.81 22.36 0.82
C GLU A 587 -8.94 23.06 -0.53
N THR A 588 -7.83 23.59 -1.08
CA THR A 588 -7.86 24.36 -2.34
C THR A 588 -7.96 23.48 -3.58
N LYS A 589 -7.44 22.24 -3.52
CA LYS A 589 -7.48 21.26 -4.63
C LYS A 589 -8.86 20.97 -5.19
N ARG A 590 -9.90 21.00 -4.35
CA ARG A 590 -11.27 20.68 -4.78
C ARG A 590 -11.79 21.61 -5.88
N TYR A 591 -11.15 22.77 -6.05
CA TYR A 591 -11.48 23.76 -7.06
C TYR A 591 -10.61 23.69 -8.33
N GLU A 592 -9.66 22.74 -8.41
CA GLU A 592 -8.82 22.60 -9.59
C GLU A 592 -9.64 22.08 -10.77
N GLU A 593 -9.69 22.85 -11.85
CA GLU A 593 -10.23 22.40 -13.12
C GLU A 593 -9.08 21.91 -13.99
N TYR A 594 -9.03 20.60 -14.24
CA TYR A 594 -7.98 19.96 -15.05
C TYR A 594 -7.73 20.65 -16.41
N GLU A 595 -8.75 21.30 -16.98
CA GLU A 595 -8.66 22.05 -18.25
C GLU A 595 -7.64 23.19 -18.24
N LYS A 596 -7.24 23.67 -17.06
CA LYS A 596 -6.33 24.80 -16.90
C LYS A 596 -5.02 24.26 -16.34
N GLU A 597 -4.04 23.96 -17.21
CA GLU A 597 -2.68 23.47 -16.91
C GLU A 597 -1.92 24.23 -15.80
N ASN A 598 -2.45 25.37 -15.34
CA ASN A 598 -1.88 26.26 -14.34
C ASN A 598 -2.61 26.26 -12.98
N ASP A 599 -3.62 25.42 -12.75
CA ASP A 599 -4.38 25.35 -11.48
C ASP A 599 -3.55 24.80 -10.32
N PHE A 600 -2.87 23.67 -10.53
CA PHE A 600 -1.98 23.05 -9.55
C PHE A 600 -0.93 24.02 -8.97
N SER A 601 -0.09 24.61 -9.84
CA SER A 601 1.00 25.50 -9.42
C SER A 601 0.51 26.75 -8.70
N PHE A 602 -0.64 27.28 -9.14
CA PHE A 602 -1.26 28.46 -8.55
C PHE A 602 -1.78 28.18 -7.14
N ASN A 603 -2.47 27.05 -6.96
CA ASN A 603 -3.01 26.61 -5.67
C ASN A 603 -1.90 26.22 -4.70
N MET A 604 -0.85 25.59 -5.20
CA MET A 604 0.32 25.21 -4.41
C MET A 604 1.04 26.43 -3.84
N LEU A 605 1.34 27.42 -4.69
CA LEU A 605 1.95 28.66 -4.21
C LEU A 605 1.10 29.37 -3.17
N PHE A 606 -0.21 29.48 -3.43
CA PHE A 606 -1.13 30.05 -2.46
C PHE A 606 -1.03 29.28 -1.14
N SER A 607 -1.02 27.95 -1.19
CA SER A 607 -0.98 27.09 -0.01
C SER A 607 0.28 27.33 0.82
N TYR A 608 1.46 27.41 0.21
CA TYR A 608 2.70 27.70 0.94
C TYR A 608 2.76 29.15 1.44
N ALA A 609 2.43 30.13 0.60
CA ALA A 609 2.44 31.55 0.96
C ALA A 609 1.46 31.85 2.10
N TYR A 610 0.25 31.32 2.04
CA TYR A 610 -0.79 31.54 3.03
C TYR A 610 -0.52 30.76 4.32
N SER A 611 0.02 29.54 4.22
CA SER A 611 0.44 28.76 5.39
C SER A 611 1.56 29.44 6.16
N ARG A 612 2.48 30.13 5.48
CA ARG A 612 3.50 30.94 6.16
C ARG A 612 2.87 32.03 7.05
N ALA A 613 1.85 32.71 6.55
CA ALA A 613 1.12 33.73 7.30
C ALA A 613 0.31 33.13 8.47
N LEU A 614 -0.36 32.00 8.25
CA LEU A 614 -1.07 31.26 9.31
C LEU A 614 -0.12 30.76 10.40
N ASN A 615 1.02 30.18 10.01
CA ASN A 615 2.04 29.74 10.95
C ASN A 615 2.57 30.90 11.79
N ASN A 616 2.77 32.09 11.19
CA ASN A 616 3.15 33.28 11.94
C ASN A 616 2.08 33.68 12.98
N GLN A 617 0.80 33.67 12.57
CA GLN A 617 -0.34 33.94 13.48
C GLN A 617 -0.42 32.90 14.63
N PHE A 618 -0.15 31.63 14.34
CA PHE A 618 -0.19 30.53 15.32
C PHE A 618 1.14 30.33 16.06
N GLN A 619 2.15 31.15 15.78
CA GLN A 619 3.51 31.06 16.31
C GLN A 619 4.16 29.68 16.07
N LEU A 620 3.91 29.08 14.91
CA LEU A 620 4.51 27.83 14.45
C LEU A 620 5.80 28.10 13.65
N PRO A 621 6.75 27.14 13.59
CA PRO A 621 7.94 27.29 12.77
C PRO A 621 7.62 27.42 11.28
N ASN A 622 8.42 28.22 10.57
CA ASN A 622 8.25 28.48 9.14
C ASN A 622 9.43 28.04 8.28
N GLY A 623 10.53 27.53 8.85
CA GLY A 623 11.75 27.20 8.10
C GLY A 623 11.50 26.29 6.89
N ASP A 624 10.88 25.12 7.10
CA ASP A 624 10.56 24.18 6.02
C ASP A 624 9.60 24.76 4.97
N VAL A 625 8.68 25.64 5.39
CA VAL A 625 7.69 26.29 4.52
C VAL A 625 8.36 27.34 3.64
N GLU A 626 9.27 28.13 4.20
CA GLU A 626 10.04 29.16 3.47
C GLU A 626 10.97 28.51 2.44
N ASP A 627 11.72 27.47 2.82
CA ASP A 627 12.60 26.72 1.90
C ASP A 627 11.81 26.13 0.72
N SER A 628 10.65 25.55 1.00
CA SER A 628 9.77 24.97 -0.03
C SER A 628 9.15 26.04 -0.93
N LEU A 629 8.76 27.19 -0.36
CA LEU A 629 8.20 28.31 -1.10
C LEU A 629 9.23 28.92 -2.07
N ASP A 630 10.47 29.12 -1.62
CA ASP A 630 11.55 29.64 -2.47
C ASP A 630 11.85 28.69 -3.64
N ASN A 631 11.89 27.38 -3.38
CA ASN A 631 12.04 26.36 -4.40
C ASN A 631 10.89 26.39 -5.42
N LEU A 632 9.65 26.52 -4.96
CA LEU A 632 8.47 26.61 -5.84
C LEU A 632 8.50 27.87 -6.70
N VAL A 633 8.78 29.03 -6.13
CA VAL A 633 8.85 30.32 -6.85
C VAL A 633 9.92 30.26 -7.94
N SER A 634 11.09 29.69 -7.65
CA SER A 634 12.17 29.53 -8.64
C SER A 634 11.81 28.56 -9.78
N SER A 635 10.96 27.57 -9.53
CA SER A 635 10.49 26.64 -10.57
C SER A 635 9.48 27.29 -11.55
N LEU A 636 8.77 28.34 -11.11
CA LEU A 636 7.72 28.99 -11.89
C LEU A 636 8.23 30.06 -12.84
N SER A 637 9.35 30.71 -12.52
CA SER A 637 10.02 31.65 -13.42
C SER A 637 10.42 31.03 -14.77
N GLU A 638 10.37 29.70 -14.88
CA GLU A 638 10.82 28.96 -16.07
C GLU A 638 9.68 28.33 -16.91
N SER A 639 8.41 28.29 -16.45
CA SER A 639 7.44 27.38 -17.11
C SER A 639 5.95 27.73 -17.16
N SER A 640 5.39 28.69 -16.40
CA SER A 640 3.91 28.83 -16.36
C SER A 640 3.32 30.19 -15.99
N ALA A 641 3.99 31.00 -15.17
CA ALA A 641 3.52 32.34 -14.78
C ALA A 641 4.20 33.45 -15.61
N PRO A 642 3.53 34.59 -15.88
CA PRO A 642 4.19 35.75 -16.49
C PRO A 642 5.38 36.20 -15.62
N SER A 643 6.53 36.47 -16.24
CA SER A 643 7.78 36.83 -15.54
C SER A 643 7.60 38.02 -14.57
N GLU A 644 6.75 38.97 -14.95
CA GLU A 644 6.40 40.12 -14.11
C GLU A 644 5.60 39.74 -12.86
N THR A 645 4.67 38.78 -12.97
CA THR A 645 3.88 38.30 -11.83
C THR A 645 4.75 37.58 -10.81
N THR A 646 5.68 36.72 -11.28
CA THR A 646 6.65 36.05 -10.42
C THR A 646 7.55 37.07 -9.69
N ARG A 647 7.98 38.13 -10.38
CA ARG A 647 8.77 39.22 -9.80
C ARG A 647 8.00 39.95 -8.70
N LEU A 648 6.77 40.38 -8.98
CA LEU A 648 5.93 41.08 -8.00
C LEU A 648 5.56 40.20 -6.81
N LEU A 649 5.25 38.92 -7.04
CA LEU A 649 4.97 37.96 -5.98
C LEU A 649 6.19 37.79 -5.08
N THR A 650 7.38 37.63 -5.65
CA THR A 650 8.63 37.52 -4.87
C THR A 650 8.89 38.77 -4.02
N LEU A 651 8.66 39.96 -4.56
CA LEU A 651 8.78 41.22 -3.83
C LEU A 651 7.77 41.30 -2.69
N TRP A 652 6.51 40.96 -2.94
CA TRP A 652 5.46 40.98 -1.92
C TRP A 652 5.69 39.94 -0.82
N LEU A 653 6.14 38.72 -1.18
CA LEU A 653 6.49 37.69 -0.20
C LEU A 653 7.62 38.13 0.76
N ARG A 654 8.48 39.07 0.36
CA ARG A 654 9.49 39.67 1.25
C ARG A 654 8.98 40.83 2.11
N SER A 655 7.77 41.33 1.83
CA SER A 655 7.16 42.41 2.60
C SER A 655 6.60 41.92 3.95
N LYS A 656 6.34 42.84 4.88
CA LYS A 656 5.66 42.49 6.14
C LYS A 656 4.20 42.06 5.93
N GLY A 657 3.55 42.59 4.89
CA GLY A 657 2.14 42.29 4.59
C GLY A 657 1.88 40.82 4.27
N SER A 658 2.85 40.12 3.67
CA SER A 658 2.74 38.67 3.37
C SER A 658 2.82 37.77 4.61
N THR A 659 3.10 38.31 5.79
CA THR A 659 3.12 37.53 7.04
C THR A 659 1.84 37.68 7.86
N ASP A 660 0.90 38.51 7.40
CA ASP A 660 -0.42 38.70 7.99
C ASP A 660 -1.47 37.92 7.19
N ALA A 661 -2.08 36.92 7.82
CA ALA A 661 -3.12 36.10 7.18
C ALA A 661 -4.38 36.90 6.83
N ASN A 662 -4.60 38.07 7.45
CA ASN A 662 -5.74 38.96 7.15
C ASN A 662 -5.50 39.86 5.93
N ASN A 663 -4.32 39.82 5.32
CA ASN A 663 -4.03 40.65 4.15
C ASN A 663 -5.01 40.33 3.01
N HIS A 664 -5.57 41.38 2.40
CA HIS A 664 -6.61 41.27 1.37
C HIS A 664 -6.14 40.47 0.13
N VAL A 665 -4.83 40.47 -0.16
CA VAL A 665 -4.23 39.70 -1.26
C VAL A 665 -4.58 38.21 -1.13
N TYR A 666 -4.56 37.63 0.07
CA TYR A 666 -4.91 36.22 0.26
C TYR A 666 -6.38 35.93 -0.05
N ARG A 667 -7.29 36.82 0.37
CA ARG A 667 -8.72 36.67 0.10
C ARG A 667 -9.01 36.78 -1.39
N GLU A 668 -8.42 37.74 -2.08
CA GLU A 668 -8.60 37.91 -3.52
C GLU A 668 -7.95 36.77 -4.30
N TRP A 669 -6.77 36.30 -3.90
CA TRP A 669 -6.11 35.14 -4.48
C TRP A 669 -6.97 33.88 -4.29
N TYR A 670 -7.49 33.63 -3.10
CA TYR A 670 -8.39 32.51 -2.84
C TYR A 670 -9.69 32.58 -3.67
N SER A 671 -10.26 33.79 -3.86
CA SER A 671 -11.42 33.97 -4.75
C SER A 671 -11.12 33.57 -6.20
N LEU A 672 -9.89 33.75 -6.68
CA LEU A 672 -9.44 33.29 -8.00
C LEU A 672 -9.23 31.77 -8.06
N ILE A 673 -9.01 31.11 -6.92
CA ILE A 673 -8.98 29.65 -6.81
C ILE A 673 -10.41 29.10 -6.87
N GLN A 674 -11.33 29.65 -6.09
CA GLN A 674 -12.72 29.19 -6.05
C GLN A 674 -13.45 29.40 -7.38
N ASN A 675 -13.08 30.45 -8.12
CA ASN A 675 -13.68 30.80 -9.41
C ASN A 675 -12.57 30.85 -10.48
N PRO A 676 -12.05 29.69 -10.91
CA PRO A 676 -10.87 29.65 -11.77
C PRO A 676 -11.15 30.30 -13.12
N THR A 677 -10.24 31.18 -13.56
CA THR A 677 -10.33 31.89 -14.83
C THR A 677 -9.01 31.79 -15.61
N PRO A 678 -9.04 31.72 -16.96
CA PRO A 678 -7.81 31.71 -17.77
C PRO A 678 -6.88 32.90 -17.51
N GLN A 679 -7.41 34.03 -17.02
CA GLN A 679 -6.65 35.25 -16.73
C GLN A 679 -6.19 35.38 -15.28
N LYS A 680 -6.34 34.35 -14.44
CA LYS A 680 -6.08 34.43 -12.99
C LYS A 680 -4.69 34.93 -12.61
N TRP A 681 -3.65 34.61 -13.40
CA TRP A 681 -2.29 35.12 -13.18
C TRP A 681 -2.19 36.62 -13.43
N ASN A 682 -2.86 37.13 -14.48
CA ASN A 682 -2.90 38.56 -14.77
C ASN A 682 -3.69 39.32 -13.69
N LEU A 683 -4.79 38.73 -13.21
CA LEU A 683 -5.57 39.28 -12.12
C LEU A 683 -4.75 39.33 -10.82
N LEU A 684 -4.05 38.24 -10.46
CA LEU A 684 -3.15 38.23 -9.31
C LEU A 684 -2.05 39.28 -9.44
N ASN A 685 -1.47 39.46 -10.63
CA ASN A 685 -0.50 40.50 -10.91
C ASN A 685 -1.05 41.91 -10.66
N ASP A 686 -2.28 42.20 -11.07
CA ASP A 686 -2.91 43.49 -10.83
C ASP A 686 -3.22 43.74 -9.35
N ILE A 687 -3.57 42.69 -8.61
CA ILE A 687 -3.75 42.73 -7.15
C ILE A 687 -2.42 43.10 -6.48
N LEU A 688 -1.33 42.39 -6.83
CA LEU A 688 0.00 42.64 -6.28
C LEU A 688 0.54 44.04 -6.60
N LYS A 689 0.23 44.59 -7.79
CA LYS A 689 0.60 45.97 -8.14
C LYS A 689 -0.09 46.99 -7.25
N LYS A 690 -1.38 46.79 -6.93
CA LYS A 690 -2.13 47.71 -6.06
C LYS A 690 -1.57 47.73 -4.64
N GLU A 691 -1.21 46.57 -4.12
CA GLU A 691 -0.62 46.42 -2.78
C GLU A 691 0.78 47.07 -2.68
N GLN A 692 1.62 46.96 -3.71
CA GLN A 692 2.98 47.55 -3.70
C GLN A 692 3.02 49.08 -3.92
N VAL A 693 1.89 49.68 -4.30
CA VAL A 693 1.75 51.15 -4.45
C VAL A 693 1.31 51.79 -3.12
N GLN A 694 0.91 51.00 -2.13
CA GLN A 694 0.61 51.40 -0.75
C GLN A 694 1.82 51.20 0.16
#